data_AF-A0A9D6SUJ3-F1
#
_entry.id   AF-A0A9D6SUJ3-F1
#
_cell.length_a   1.000
_cell.length_b   1.000
_cell.length_c   1.000
_cell.angle_alpha   90.00
_cell.angle_beta   90.00
_cell.angle_gamma   90.00
#
_symmetry.space_group_name_H-M   'P 1'
#
loop_
_entity.id
_entity.type
_entity.pdbx_description
1 polymer ?
#
loop_
_entity_poly.entity_id
_entity_poly.type
_entity_poly.pdbx_seq_one_letter_code
_entity_poly.pdbx_strand_id
1 'polypeptide(L)'
;MSKEALKGFQEAQVDQTNRNQARNIWYHVHQARGAHVASVRWPFELFQNALDAGPRADRSSVDISISRRDSALVFEHDGAPFSYKDLAALLSGGSNKELESADTTGRFGTGYLVTHVLSERVHLIGLLQVGNGVEQFDLNLDRGGDENAILQNMKLCGDSITAAKAIPDGREMQSGTFEYPIDNAGSVDTGLTALRQALPYIYATRPKLGQVMIKAKAGTEEVWKPGQIESVAVDGGWLEYRSLQVQKEGNTLPERRICKFMTGQEAASSVLVLLELTELGWQVLIPDQPARRVYREYPLSGSDFLPINLVLDGKFDPDEQRRAPKMTDQDKALLKDALEAGVLAVRYASDQKLRNAHLLARAECPATTFTPDDVAEMQWWKEQLGVFAQALARLPIVECAKGALPAVTDNGDSYADFVMPRLLPDSSEDETTVERMWPVLSECTELYPPKKQLAEDWTTIAKGWQTLGVKVNLISVKDLADWVRDEATNLDELKVRDDKKEWLAAFLDIVGECWTKRKGIKPEILEGILPNQNQNLCSPTKLFRDISISEPLKAICSDAGYNVRDRLFIGGLDDIAQKGALEYFSAALIGAVTGTLSEDQVIEELVKHLSVKFPDNKPLTEDSGTIQKASVQLLSHLWTTKGETATLIARRVPLITAEQRAVQWTQTQRMMAPVRNWHQSARPFAGAYPEQRILDDLYLGSEDGKIPNVVTALVDWGIAFPDPLIQDKPPSGLTPQRLSVLGIGDVKGVTVNNVGNQSFSQIALLQPDVLNRCQEGADEARSLLGLVLCYLAPNDNAWRETRIVKGRRGGQDVEVTVTGALWLADLRIRAWVPVPDEDDKTTKMIANRATLERLGIDSKWLSGNDAAIELLSTRFEFDELELRLLSTTADKTKSLQIRNGLAKLVEIGGPNPEFFTSLVDQVKEQRRRSRDVEKCRKLGLAVQEAVAAAMDKLGLKLKLIDREFDYEVVMESSGSIEDAATRLNFGPYLLEVKATTTGGARMTPPQAKRASADAVRYVLSVVDLRGLSEDELGDEWTAARVEPLAKIVTDIGHKTKETCSLIQDATTKSVGIRNESALRYEVPKSVWESGISISAWVNSISRSGGQGPTTNIIS
;
A
#
# COMPACT_ATOMS: atom_id res chain seq x y z
N MET A 1 -15.40 111.78 20.04
CA MET A 1 -16.78 111.25 20.17
C MET A 1 -17.39 111.81 21.45
N SER A 2 -18.68 112.14 21.47
CA SER A 2 -19.40 112.43 22.72
C SER A 2 -19.52 111.15 23.57
N LYS A 3 -19.82 111.29 24.87
CA LYS A 3 -20.10 110.13 25.73
C LYS A 3 -21.31 109.32 25.20
N GLU A 4 -22.33 109.97 24.64
CA GLU A 4 -23.43 109.26 23.98
C GLU A 4 -22.97 108.51 22.73
N ALA A 5 -22.11 109.11 21.89
CA ALA A 5 -21.61 108.45 20.68
C ALA A 5 -20.70 107.25 21.00
N LEU A 6 -19.84 107.37 22.02
CA LEU A 6 -19.02 106.25 22.49
C LEU A 6 -19.88 105.12 23.05
N LYS A 7 -20.90 105.44 23.86
CA LYS A 7 -21.85 104.46 24.40
C LYS A 7 -22.62 103.77 23.27
N GLY A 8 -23.16 104.52 22.31
CA GLY A 8 -23.87 103.96 21.16
C GLY A 8 -22.97 103.11 20.25
N PHE A 9 -21.71 103.49 20.04
CA PHE A 9 -20.75 102.66 19.32
C PHE A 9 -20.41 101.37 20.07
N GLN A 10 -20.21 101.42 21.39
CA GLN A 10 -19.96 100.24 22.23
C GLN A 10 -21.17 99.29 22.23
N GLU A 11 -22.39 99.81 22.35
CA GLU A 11 -23.63 99.03 22.25
C GLU A 11 -23.76 98.35 20.87
N ALA A 12 -23.49 99.07 19.79
CA ALA A 12 -23.51 98.51 18.44
C ALA A 12 -22.40 97.46 18.21
N GLN A 13 -21.21 97.67 18.78
CA GLN A 13 -20.10 96.70 18.70
C GLN A 13 -20.43 95.42 19.46
N VAL A 14 -21.05 95.52 20.64
CA VAL A 14 -21.51 94.36 21.42
C VAL A 14 -22.62 93.62 20.67
N ASP A 15 -23.61 94.32 20.11
CA ASP A 15 -24.67 93.71 19.30
C ASP A 15 -24.10 92.98 18.08
N GLN A 16 -23.17 93.62 17.35
CA GLN A 16 -22.51 93.00 16.20
C GLN A 16 -21.67 91.78 16.59
N THR A 17 -21.00 91.82 17.74
CA THR A 17 -20.21 90.68 18.25
C THR A 17 -21.13 89.50 18.58
N ASN A 18 -22.24 89.76 19.27
CA ASN A 18 -23.22 88.74 19.61
C ASN A 18 -23.85 88.13 18.34
N ARG A 19 -24.15 88.95 17.32
CA ARG A 19 -24.65 88.47 16.01
C ARG A 19 -23.66 87.55 15.31
N ASN A 20 -22.38 87.92 15.29
CA ASN A 20 -21.34 87.07 14.72
C ASN A 20 -21.22 85.73 15.47
N GLN A 21 -21.31 85.73 16.80
CA GLN A 21 -21.33 84.51 17.61
C GLN A 21 -22.54 83.63 17.28
N ALA A 22 -23.74 84.22 17.19
CA ALA A 22 -24.96 83.49 16.84
C ALA A 22 -24.88 82.83 15.45
N ARG A 23 -24.34 83.54 14.44
CA ARG A 23 -24.08 82.97 13.10
C ARG A 23 -23.08 81.81 13.15
N ASN A 24 -22.01 81.97 13.93
CA ASN A 24 -20.99 80.93 14.07
C ASN A 24 -21.57 79.66 14.71
N ILE A 25 -22.35 79.82 15.78
CA ILE A 25 -23.08 78.71 16.42
C ILE A 25 -24.00 78.04 15.41
N TRP A 26 -24.84 78.81 14.71
CA TRP A 26 -25.77 78.30 13.71
C TRP A 26 -25.06 77.44 12.66
N TYR A 27 -23.97 77.96 12.08
CA TYR A 27 -23.20 77.30 11.03
C TYR A 27 -22.64 75.94 11.49
N HIS A 28 -21.97 75.91 12.65
CA HIS A 28 -21.35 74.69 13.15
C HIS A 28 -22.36 73.66 13.67
N VAL A 29 -23.48 74.08 14.26
CA VAL A 29 -24.57 73.17 14.65
C VAL A 29 -25.19 72.53 13.41
N HIS A 30 -25.47 73.30 12.35
CA HIS A 30 -25.99 72.77 11.09
C HIS A 30 -25.00 71.81 10.42
N GLN A 31 -23.70 72.13 10.44
CA GLN A 31 -22.64 71.25 9.93
C GLN A 31 -22.58 69.93 10.71
N ALA A 32 -22.66 69.98 12.04
CA ALA A 32 -22.61 68.79 12.89
C ALA A 32 -23.79 67.84 12.63
N ARG A 33 -25.00 68.38 12.46
CA ARG A 33 -26.22 67.58 12.22
C ARG A 33 -26.22 66.86 10.86
N GLY A 34 -25.49 67.36 9.88
CA GLY A 34 -25.36 66.74 8.55
C GLY A 34 -24.21 65.73 8.41
N ALA A 35 -23.33 65.58 9.40
CA ALA A 35 -22.07 64.86 9.26
C ALA A 35 -22.02 63.56 10.07
N HIS A 36 -21.91 62.41 9.40
CA HIS A 36 -21.71 61.10 10.06
C HIS A 36 -20.48 61.09 10.99
N VAL A 37 -19.41 61.83 10.64
CA VAL A 37 -18.21 61.96 11.47
C VAL A 37 -18.52 62.56 12.85
N ALA A 38 -19.49 63.47 12.95
CA ALA A 38 -19.91 64.04 14.22
C ALA A 38 -20.56 62.99 15.15
N SER A 39 -21.32 62.05 14.59
CA SER A 39 -21.97 60.95 15.34
C SER A 39 -20.96 60.04 16.05
N VAL A 40 -19.77 59.86 15.49
CA VAL A 40 -18.67 59.08 16.10
C VAL A 40 -17.88 59.92 17.11
N ARG A 41 -17.83 61.24 16.91
CA ARG A 41 -16.91 62.16 17.60
C ARG A 41 -17.47 62.78 18.88
N TRP A 42 -18.79 62.96 18.98
CA TRP A 42 -19.41 63.64 20.13
C TRP A 42 -18.98 63.11 21.53
N PRO A 43 -18.78 61.79 21.77
CA PRO A 43 -18.41 61.34 23.11
C PRO A 43 -17.01 61.83 23.47
N PHE A 44 -16.09 61.83 22.51
CA PHE A 44 -14.71 62.26 22.73
C PHE A 44 -14.61 63.77 22.96
N GLU A 45 -15.49 64.58 22.37
CA GLU A 45 -15.57 66.02 22.65
C GLU A 45 -16.05 66.29 24.10
N LEU A 46 -17.02 65.51 24.59
CA LEU A 46 -17.47 65.62 25.98
C LEU A 46 -16.40 65.13 26.97
N PHE A 47 -15.71 64.04 26.65
CA PHE A 47 -14.56 63.56 27.44
C PHE A 47 -13.44 64.60 27.46
N GLN A 48 -13.13 65.21 26.32
CA GLN A 48 -12.12 66.25 26.22
C GLN A 48 -12.49 67.45 27.10
N ASN A 49 -13.72 67.95 27.02
CA ASN A 49 -14.18 69.05 27.86
C ASN A 49 -14.07 68.73 29.36
N ALA A 50 -14.47 67.53 29.78
CA ALA A 50 -14.39 67.10 31.17
C ALA A 50 -12.94 66.94 31.66
N LEU A 51 -12.06 66.35 30.84
CA LEU A 51 -10.68 66.04 31.23
C LEU A 51 -9.73 67.23 31.09
N ASP A 52 -10.01 68.18 30.22
CA ASP A 52 -9.21 69.40 30.06
C ASP A 52 -9.38 70.36 31.24
N ALA A 53 -10.55 70.36 31.90
CA ALA A 53 -10.75 71.03 33.19
C ALA A 53 -9.85 70.43 34.29
N GLY A 54 -9.47 69.16 34.14
CA GLY A 54 -8.68 68.41 35.11
C GLY A 54 -9.49 67.95 36.33
N PRO A 55 -8.87 67.13 37.19
CA PRO A 55 -9.49 66.71 38.44
C PRO A 55 -9.63 67.91 39.39
N ARG A 56 -10.58 67.81 40.32
CA ARG A 56 -10.68 68.74 41.45
C ARG A 56 -9.41 68.71 42.28
N ALA A 57 -9.14 69.79 43.02
CA ALA A 57 -7.92 69.94 43.81
C ALA A 57 -7.69 68.82 44.85
N ASP A 58 -8.76 68.15 45.29
CA ASP A 58 -8.75 67.03 46.25
C ASP A 58 -8.84 65.65 45.60
N ARG A 59 -8.84 65.55 44.26
CA ARG A 59 -8.93 64.31 43.49
C ARG A 59 -7.74 64.15 42.55
N SER A 60 -7.41 62.90 42.21
CA SER A 60 -6.35 62.57 41.24
C SER A 60 -6.88 62.28 39.83
N SER A 61 -8.19 62.10 39.69
CA SER A 61 -8.84 61.70 38.44
C SER A 61 -10.21 62.36 38.27
N VAL A 62 -10.77 62.24 37.06
CA VAL A 62 -12.12 62.66 36.71
C VAL A 62 -12.97 61.44 36.36
N ASP A 63 -14.06 61.25 37.09
CA ASP A 63 -15.07 60.24 36.84
C ASP A 63 -16.15 60.79 35.88
N ILE A 64 -16.61 59.92 34.99
CA ILE A 64 -17.59 60.25 33.95
C ILE A 64 -18.75 59.24 33.99
N SER A 65 -19.97 59.73 33.86
CA SER A 65 -21.19 58.92 33.74
C SER A 65 -21.95 59.31 32.48
N ILE A 66 -22.36 58.31 31.69
CA ILE A 66 -23.16 58.48 30.48
C ILE A 66 -24.39 57.60 30.60
N SER A 67 -25.56 58.21 30.57
CA SER A 67 -26.85 57.52 30.73
C SER A 67 -27.80 57.86 29.60
N ARG A 68 -28.10 56.89 28.74
CA ARG A 68 -29.19 56.97 27.76
C ARG A 68 -30.51 56.57 28.42
N ARG A 69 -31.39 57.55 28.58
CA ARG A 69 -32.80 57.39 28.96
C ARG A 69 -33.66 57.28 27.68
N ASP A 70 -34.96 57.04 27.83
CA ASP A 70 -35.85 56.89 26.67
C ASP A 70 -35.94 58.17 25.81
N SER A 71 -35.90 59.34 26.44
CA SER A 71 -36.08 60.65 25.79
C SER A 71 -34.83 61.51 25.75
N ALA A 72 -33.75 61.14 26.45
CA ALA A 72 -32.57 61.97 26.60
C ALA A 72 -31.28 61.16 26.82
N LEU A 73 -30.15 61.69 26.36
CA LEU A 73 -28.82 61.26 26.74
C LEU A 73 -28.26 62.23 27.79
N VAL A 74 -27.83 61.70 28.93
CA VAL A 74 -27.25 62.48 30.03
C VAL A 74 -25.76 62.15 30.13
N PHE A 75 -24.92 63.18 30.06
CA PHE A 75 -23.48 63.09 30.31
C PHE A 75 -23.12 63.89 31.56
N GLU A 76 -22.42 63.27 32.49
CA GLU A 76 -22.04 63.84 33.78
C GLU A 76 -20.55 63.64 34.03
N HIS A 77 -19.91 64.62 34.67
CA HIS A 77 -18.53 64.50 35.14
C HIS A 77 -18.30 65.26 36.44
N ASP A 78 -17.30 64.82 37.20
CA ASP A 78 -16.90 65.37 38.50
C ASP A 78 -15.59 66.18 38.46
N GLY A 79 -15.15 66.59 37.27
CA GLY A 79 -13.95 67.43 37.06
C GLY A 79 -13.99 68.78 37.80
N ALA A 80 -13.02 69.64 37.48
CA ALA A 80 -12.97 70.97 38.06
C ALA A 80 -14.23 71.79 37.69
N PRO A 81 -14.78 72.61 38.62
CA PRO A 81 -15.85 73.56 38.32
C PRO A 81 -15.49 74.51 37.16
N PHE A 82 -16.48 74.96 36.40
CA PHE A 82 -16.30 75.91 35.30
C PHE A 82 -15.66 77.22 35.80
N SER A 83 -14.70 77.76 35.06
CA SER A 83 -14.29 79.16 35.24
C SER A 83 -15.24 80.12 34.52
N TYR A 84 -15.20 81.41 34.86
CA TYR A 84 -15.95 82.44 34.13
C TYR A 84 -15.68 82.40 32.62
N LYS A 85 -14.42 82.14 32.24
CA LYS A 85 -14.03 82.11 30.84
C LYS A 85 -14.52 80.84 30.14
N ASP A 86 -14.55 79.70 30.83
CA ASP A 86 -15.07 78.45 30.25
C ASP A 86 -16.56 78.54 29.97
N LEU A 87 -17.33 79.08 30.92
CA LEU A 87 -18.77 79.30 30.75
C LEU A 87 -19.06 80.30 29.62
N ALA A 88 -18.30 81.40 29.54
CA ALA A 88 -18.42 82.37 28.46
C ALA A 88 -18.09 81.77 27.08
N ALA A 89 -17.04 80.95 26.99
CA ALA A 89 -16.66 80.26 25.76
C ALA A 89 -17.73 79.26 25.30
N LEU A 90 -18.27 78.46 26.23
CA LEU A 90 -19.35 77.51 25.96
C LEU A 90 -20.62 78.23 25.46
N LEU A 91 -20.99 79.36 26.06
CA LEU A 91 -22.17 80.13 25.66
C LEU A 91 -22.03 80.86 24.32
N SER A 92 -20.82 81.32 23.99
CA SER A 92 -20.53 82.02 22.73
C SER A 92 -20.20 81.08 21.56
N GLY A 93 -20.13 79.76 21.79
CA GLY A 93 -19.68 78.79 20.80
C GLY A 93 -18.21 78.97 20.39
N GLY A 94 -17.40 79.49 21.31
CA GLY A 94 -15.99 79.83 21.12
C GLY A 94 -15.03 79.00 22.00
N SER A 95 -13.73 79.31 21.92
CA SER A 95 -12.68 78.66 22.75
C SER A 95 -12.11 79.65 23.76
N ASN A 96 -11.79 79.15 24.95
CA ASN A 96 -11.05 79.89 25.99
C ASN A 96 -9.51 79.67 25.89
N LYS A 97 -9.02 78.93 24.89
CA LYS A 97 -7.60 78.54 24.83
C LYS A 97 -6.76 79.49 23.95
N GLU A 98 -5.52 79.77 24.39
CA GLU A 98 -4.56 80.63 23.69
C GLU A 98 -4.16 80.05 22.32
N LEU A 99 -4.00 80.93 21.32
CA LEU A 99 -3.69 80.58 19.92
C LEU A 99 -2.36 79.82 19.73
N GLU A 100 -1.43 79.89 20.69
CA GLU A 100 -0.04 79.39 20.56
C GLU A 100 0.46 78.50 21.72
N SER A 101 -0.40 77.76 22.43
CA SER A 101 0.10 76.77 23.41
C SER A 101 0.41 75.41 22.77
N ALA A 102 1.49 74.73 23.17
CA ALA A 102 1.82 73.39 22.67
C ALA A 102 0.85 72.28 23.17
N ASP A 103 0.07 72.58 24.21
CA ASP A 103 -0.90 71.68 24.85
C ASP A 103 -2.33 71.82 24.31
N THR A 104 -2.58 72.68 23.31
CA THR A 104 -3.93 72.92 22.80
C THR A 104 -4.36 71.93 21.72
N THR A 105 -5.12 70.94 22.16
CA THR A 105 -5.82 69.94 21.34
C THR A 105 -7.06 70.45 20.59
N GLY A 106 -7.23 71.77 20.43
CA GLY A 106 -8.37 72.36 19.73
C GLY A 106 -8.11 73.81 19.31
N ARG A 107 -7.70 74.02 18.05
CA ARG A 107 -7.54 75.35 17.45
C ARG A 107 -8.87 76.05 17.12
N PHE A 108 -9.98 75.33 17.26
CA PHE A 108 -11.33 75.85 17.03
C PHE A 108 -12.21 75.38 18.19
N GLY A 109 -12.70 76.29 19.03
CA GLY A 109 -13.58 76.00 20.18
C GLY A 109 -14.98 75.52 19.81
N THR A 110 -15.10 74.84 18.67
CA THR A 110 -16.33 74.34 18.06
C THR A 110 -16.60 72.89 18.44
N GLY A 111 -15.70 72.24 19.17
CA GLY A 111 -15.82 70.85 19.63
C GLY A 111 -17.12 70.56 20.38
N TYR A 112 -17.53 71.46 21.29
CA TYR A 112 -18.84 71.38 21.94
C TYR A 112 -20.00 71.45 20.95
N LEU A 113 -19.89 72.25 19.88
CA LEU A 113 -20.94 72.36 18.86
C LEU A 113 -21.14 71.04 18.08
N VAL A 114 -20.10 70.20 17.97
CA VAL A 114 -20.20 68.84 17.39
C VAL A 114 -21.22 67.97 18.14
N THR A 115 -21.37 68.17 19.45
CA THR A 115 -22.32 67.40 20.26
C THR A 115 -23.78 67.64 19.87
N HIS A 116 -24.08 68.71 19.13
CA HIS A 116 -25.44 69.01 18.66
C HIS A 116 -25.90 68.10 17.51
N VAL A 117 -25.04 67.19 17.06
CA VAL A 117 -25.44 66.01 16.27
C VAL A 117 -26.48 65.15 17.02
N LEU A 118 -26.49 65.20 18.36
CA LEU A 118 -27.46 64.53 19.22
C LEU A 118 -28.77 65.33 19.30
N SER A 119 -28.68 66.65 19.53
CA SER A 119 -29.82 67.57 19.59
C SER A 119 -29.42 69.03 19.37
N GLU A 120 -30.34 69.84 18.82
CA GLU A 120 -30.18 71.30 18.78
C GLU A 120 -30.31 71.95 20.16
N ARG A 121 -30.89 71.23 21.12
CA ARG A 121 -31.15 71.70 22.48
C ARG A 121 -30.31 70.93 23.49
N VAL A 122 -29.77 71.63 24.47
CA VAL A 122 -29.02 71.03 25.58
C VAL A 122 -29.45 71.69 26.88
N HIS A 123 -29.83 70.88 27.85
CA HIS A 123 -30.01 71.32 29.23
C HIS A 123 -28.69 71.12 29.98
N LEU A 124 -28.14 72.19 30.54
CA LEU A 124 -26.83 72.21 31.18
C LEU A 124 -26.96 72.70 32.61
N ILE A 125 -26.59 71.85 33.56
CA ILE A 125 -26.40 72.21 34.97
C ILE A 125 -24.91 72.14 35.27
N GLY A 126 -24.35 73.18 35.89
CA GLY A 126 -22.92 73.19 36.19
C GLY A 126 -22.57 74.01 37.43
N LEU A 127 -21.38 73.74 37.97
CA LEU A 127 -20.79 74.50 39.06
C LEU A 127 -19.82 75.54 38.50
N LEU A 128 -20.02 76.81 38.82
CA LEU A 128 -19.14 77.93 38.50
C LEU A 128 -18.26 78.27 39.70
N GLN A 129 -16.95 78.35 39.48
CA GLN A 129 -15.99 78.77 40.51
C GLN A 129 -16.12 80.26 40.80
N VAL A 130 -16.48 80.63 42.04
CA VAL A 130 -16.65 82.03 42.49
C VAL A 130 -15.82 82.26 43.76
N GLY A 131 -14.67 82.92 43.62
CA GLY A 131 -13.72 83.08 44.72
C GLY A 131 -13.30 81.72 45.30
N ASN A 132 -13.52 81.52 46.61
CA ASN A 132 -13.25 80.25 47.30
C ASN A 132 -14.45 79.29 47.34
N GLY A 133 -15.60 79.67 46.78
CA GLY A 133 -16.82 78.87 46.75
C GLY A 133 -17.27 78.49 45.34
N VAL A 134 -18.45 77.89 45.24
CA VAL A 134 -19.08 77.53 43.97
C VAL A 134 -20.53 77.98 43.92
N GLU A 135 -20.99 78.37 42.74
CA GLU A 135 -22.39 78.66 42.44
C GLU A 135 -22.89 77.69 41.38
N GLN A 136 -24.11 77.17 41.53
CA GLN A 136 -24.73 76.32 40.52
C GLN A 136 -25.59 77.15 39.58
N PHE A 137 -25.36 76.98 38.28
CA PHE A 137 -26.20 77.51 37.22
C PHE A 137 -27.02 76.40 36.56
N ASP A 138 -28.14 76.79 35.96
CA ASP A 138 -29.05 75.92 35.22
C ASP A 138 -29.44 76.65 33.93
N LEU A 139 -29.05 76.09 32.78
CA LEU A 139 -29.14 76.73 31.46
C LEU A 139 -29.81 75.83 30.44
N ASN A 140 -30.73 76.41 29.67
CA ASN A 140 -31.32 75.77 28.50
C ASN A 140 -30.73 76.39 27.23
N LEU A 141 -29.78 75.67 26.62
CA LEU A 141 -29.11 76.07 25.39
C LEU A 141 -29.96 75.60 24.21
N ASP A 142 -30.75 76.51 23.63
CA ASP A 142 -31.49 76.25 22.39
C ASP A 142 -30.73 76.86 21.23
N ARG A 143 -30.06 76.01 20.46
CA ARG A 143 -29.26 76.40 19.29
C ARG A 143 -29.97 76.10 17.96
N GLY A 144 -31.25 75.76 18.02
CA GLY A 144 -32.11 75.63 16.85
C GLY A 144 -32.58 76.98 16.32
N GLY A 145 -33.26 76.95 15.16
CA GLY A 145 -33.83 78.15 14.54
C GLY A 145 -32.84 79.01 13.76
N ASP A 146 -33.14 80.31 13.60
CA ASP A 146 -32.33 81.28 12.87
C ASP A 146 -31.39 82.08 13.80
N GLU A 147 -30.61 83.00 13.22
CA GLU A 147 -29.69 83.89 13.96
C GLU A 147 -30.39 84.63 15.11
N ASN A 148 -31.64 85.08 14.91
CA ASN A 148 -32.39 85.85 15.91
C ASN A 148 -32.82 84.97 17.09
N ALA A 149 -33.26 83.74 16.82
CA ALA A 149 -33.62 82.77 17.85
C ALA A 149 -32.41 82.45 18.77
N ILE A 150 -31.23 82.22 18.17
CA ILE A 150 -30.00 81.94 18.93
C ILE A 150 -29.58 83.15 19.77
N LEU A 151 -29.67 84.38 19.22
CA LEU A 151 -29.40 85.61 19.97
C LEU A 151 -30.33 85.78 21.18
N GLN A 152 -31.61 85.46 21.01
CA GLN A 152 -32.58 85.52 22.09
C GLN A 152 -32.25 84.46 23.16
N ASN A 153 -31.88 83.25 22.76
CA ASN A 153 -31.45 82.20 23.69
C ASN A 153 -30.20 82.60 24.49
N MET A 154 -29.20 83.26 23.85
CA MET A 154 -28.02 83.78 24.54
C MET A 154 -28.38 84.80 25.64
N LYS A 155 -29.35 85.69 25.38
CA LYS A 155 -29.84 86.65 26.39
C LYS A 155 -30.52 85.94 27.56
N LEU A 156 -31.40 84.98 27.27
CA LEU A 156 -32.08 84.17 28.30
C LEU A 156 -31.09 83.38 29.18
N CYS A 157 -29.99 82.89 28.59
CA CYS A 157 -28.93 82.24 29.34
C CYS A 157 -28.21 83.24 30.27
N GLY A 158 -27.96 84.47 29.83
CA GLY A 158 -27.40 85.53 30.68
C GLY A 158 -28.29 85.86 31.88
N ASP A 159 -29.61 85.94 31.67
CA ASP A 159 -30.57 86.15 32.75
C ASP A 159 -30.57 84.95 33.72
N SER A 160 -30.45 83.72 33.20
CA SER A 160 -30.41 82.49 34.00
C SER A 160 -29.13 82.37 34.84
N ILE A 161 -27.98 82.84 34.34
CA ILE A 161 -26.73 82.95 35.13
C ILE A 161 -26.92 83.89 36.32
N THR A 162 -27.67 84.98 36.15
CA THR A 162 -27.94 85.93 37.24
C THR A 162 -28.76 85.29 38.37
N ALA A 163 -29.46 84.19 38.09
CA ALA A 163 -30.23 83.40 39.05
C ALA A 163 -29.44 82.22 39.66
N ALA A 164 -28.13 82.11 39.40
CA ALA A 164 -27.29 81.05 39.95
C ALA A 164 -27.30 81.06 41.50
N LYS A 165 -27.22 79.87 42.11
CA LYS A 165 -27.35 79.70 43.56
C LYS A 165 -26.03 79.28 44.18
N ALA A 166 -25.62 79.95 45.26
CA ALA A 166 -24.48 79.53 46.06
C ALA A 166 -24.72 78.14 46.68
N ILE A 167 -23.76 77.23 46.54
CA ILE A 167 -23.81 75.90 47.14
C ILE A 167 -22.79 75.82 48.28
N PRO A 168 -23.20 75.40 49.51
CA PRO A 168 -22.31 75.36 50.67
C PRO A 168 -21.13 74.39 50.54
N ASP A 169 -21.34 73.23 49.90
CA ASP A 169 -20.31 72.24 49.60
C ASP A 169 -20.68 71.49 48.31
N GLY A 170 -19.88 71.68 47.25
CA GLY A 170 -20.07 71.04 45.95
C GLY A 170 -19.21 69.79 45.73
N ARG A 171 -18.43 69.33 46.71
CA ARG A 171 -17.39 68.30 46.52
C ARG A 171 -17.91 66.95 46.04
N GLU A 172 -19.12 66.57 46.42
CA GLU A 172 -19.76 65.31 45.98
C GLU A 172 -20.74 65.50 44.81
N MET A 173 -20.97 66.73 44.36
CA MET A 173 -21.83 67.00 43.20
C MET A 173 -21.08 66.80 41.89
N GLN A 174 -21.81 66.46 40.82
CA GLN A 174 -21.28 66.55 39.46
C GLN A 174 -20.96 68.02 39.14
N SER A 175 -19.80 68.28 38.55
CA SER A 175 -19.39 69.65 38.15
C SER A 175 -20.10 70.12 36.89
N GLY A 176 -20.50 69.18 36.04
CA GLY A 176 -21.24 69.44 34.82
C GLY A 176 -22.14 68.26 34.47
N THR A 177 -23.41 68.56 34.20
CA THR A 177 -24.44 67.63 33.73
C THR A 177 -25.03 68.20 32.45
N PHE A 178 -24.85 67.48 31.34
CA PHE A 178 -25.36 67.81 30.02
C PHE A 178 -26.46 66.82 29.64
N GLU A 179 -27.69 67.29 29.52
CA GLU A 179 -28.84 66.50 29.09
C GLU A 179 -29.26 66.91 27.67
N TYR A 180 -29.08 65.99 26.74
CA TYR A 180 -29.44 66.13 25.33
C TYR A 180 -30.76 65.39 25.08
N PRO A 181 -31.86 66.05 24.73
CA PRO A 181 -33.04 65.37 24.20
C PRO A 181 -32.65 64.49 23.01
N ILE A 182 -33.16 63.27 22.89
CA ILE A 182 -32.77 62.39 21.78
C ILE A 182 -33.56 62.78 20.53
N ASP A 183 -32.97 63.64 19.68
CA ASP A 183 -33.50 63.92 18.35
C ASP A 183 -33.02 62.88 17.32
N ASN A 184 -31.81 62.35 17.53
CA ASN A 184 -31.16 61.38 16.64
C ASN A 184 -30.61 60.18 17.43
N ALA A 185 -31.46 59.17 17.64
CA ALA A 185 -31.10 57.95 18.34
C ALA A 185 -29.93 57.19 17.68
N GLY A 186 -29.84 57.21 16.35
CA GLY A 186 -28.75 56.56 15.61
C GLY A 186 -27.38 57.14 15.93
N SER A 187 -27.26 58.46 16.02
CA SER A 187 -26.00 59.13 16.40
C SER A 187 -25.56 58.81 17.83
N VAL A 188 -26.50 58.64 18.76
CA VAL A 188 -26.21 58.21 20.13
C VAL A 188 -25.62 56.80 20.12
N ASP A 189 -26.27 55.87 19.43
CA ASP A 189 -25.84 54.46 19.33
C ASP A 189 -24.45 54.33 18.67
N THR A 190 -24.23 55.06 17.57
CA THR A 190 -22.93 55.11 16.88
C THR A 190 -21.82 55.62 17.79
N GLY A 191 -22.05 56.74 18.50
CA GLY A 191 -21.03 57.32 19.39
C GLY A 191 -20.75 56.45 20.61
N LEU A 192 -21.76 55.88 21.26
CA LEU A 192 -21.56 54.97 22.39
C LEU A 192 -20.80 53.70 21.97
N THR A 193 -21.03 53.20 20.75
CA THR A 193 -20.27 52.07 20.19
C THR A 193 -18.80 52.45 19.98
N ALA A 194 -18.55 53.59 19.33
CA ALA A 194 -17.19 54.09 19.11
C ALA A 194 -16.45 54.35 20.43
N LEU A 195 -17.13 54.90 21.43
CA LEU A 195 -16.57 55.12 22.76
C LEU A 195 -16.14 53.79 23.40
N ARG A 196 -17.01 52.76 23.39
CA ARG A 196 -16.66 51.46 23.99
C ARG A 196 -15.43 50.82 23.34
N GLN A 197 -15.29 50.94 22.02
CA GLN A 197 -14.14 50.42 21.29
C GLN A 197 -12.84 51.18 21.64
N ALA A 198 -12.93 52.49 21.83
CA ALA A 198 -11.77 53.34 22.11
C ALA A 198 -11.40 53.42 23.61
N LEU A 199 -12.36 53.20 24.51
CA LEU A 199 -12.22 53.44 25.94
C LEU A 199 -11.00 52.73 26.59
N PRO A 200 -10.69 51.45 26.30
CA PRO A 200 -9.48 50.81 26.83
C PRO A 200 -8.20 51.58 26.49
N TYR A 201 -8.12 52.10 25.27
CA TYR A 201 -6.95 52.85 24.77
C TYR A 201 -6.90 54.26 25.35
N ILE A 202 -8.05 54.90 25.57
CA ILE A 202 -8.13 56.22 26.22
C ILE A 202 -7.56 56.17 27.64
N TYR A 203 -7.67 55.04 28.36
CA TYR A 203 -7.05 54.90 29.69
C TYR A 203 -5.51 54.96 29.68
N ALA A 204 -4.86 54.67 28.55
CA ALA A 204 -3.41 54.83 28.38
C ALA A 204 -3.03 56.24 27.92
N THR A 205 -3.86 56.89 27.12
CA THR A 205 -3.56 58.23 26.58
C THR A 205 -4.03 59.37 27.49
N ARG A 206 -5.02 59.12 28.35
CA ARG A 206 -5.57 60.06 29.34
C ARG A 206 -5.38 59.53 30.76
N PRO A 207 -4.20 59.74 31.38
CA PRO A 207 -3.89 59.18 32.71
C PRO A 207 -4.81 59.70 33.82
N LYS A 208 -5.36 60.92 33.66
CA LYS A 208 -6.32 61.54 34.59
C LYS A 208 -7.76 61.01 34.46
N LEU A 209 -8.07 60.14 33.50
CA LEU A 209 -9.37 59.49 33.42
C LEU A 209 -9.55 58.52 34.60
N GLY A 210 -10.61 58.73 35.36
CA GLY A 210 -11.06 57.92 36.49
C GLY A 210 -12.10 56.89 36.07
N GLN A 211 -13.11 56.65 36.90
CA GLN A 211 -14.18 55.70 36.60
C GLN A 211 -15.05 56.19 35.44
N VAL A 212 -15.38 55.29 34.51
CA VAL A 212 -16.38 55.56 33.46
C VAL A 212 -17.58 54.62 33.63
N MET A 213 -18.78 55.19 33.78
CA MET A 213 -20.04 54.47 33.83
C MET A 213 -20.85 54.71 32.56
N ILE A 214 -21.29 53.66 31.88
CA ILE A 214 -22.11 53.72 30.68
C ILE A 214 -23.41 52.95 30.91
N LYS A 215 -24.55 53.62 30.80
CA LYS A 215 -25.90 53.06 30.85
C LYS A 215 -26.58 53.27 29.51
N ALA A 216 -26.52 52.28 28.61
CA ALA A 216 -27.01 52.45 27.24
C ALA A 216 -28.53 52.21 27.08
N LYS A 217 -29.11 51.36 27.93
CA LYS A 217 -30.55 51.06 28.04
C LYS A 217 -30.84 50.60 29.47
N ALA A 218 -32.11 50.61 29.89
CA ALA A 218 -32.51 50.06 31.19
C ALA A 218 -31.96 48.62 31.38
N GLY A 219 -31.22 48.39 32.46
CA GLY A 219 -30.60 47.10 32.78
C GLY A 219 -29.22 46.84 32.15
N THR A 220 -28.70 47.72 31.28
CA THR A 220 -27.39 47.57 30.64
C THR A 220 -26.39 48.58 31.22
N GLU A 221 -25.91 48.30 32.44
CA GLU A 221 -24.89 49.11 33.12
C GLU A 221 -23.50 48.52 32.91
N GLU A 222 -22.55 49.37 32.54
CA GLU A 222 -21.15 49.01 32.33
C GLU A 222 -20.26 50.01 33.08
N VAL A 223 -19.38 49.53 33.95
CA VAL A 223 -18.50 50.36 34.80
C VAL A 223 -17.05 49.95 34.57
N TRP A 224 -16.23 50.92 34.20
CA TRP A 224 -14.79 50.76 33.99
C TRP A 224 -14.05 51.48 35.11
N LYS A 225 -13.18 50.75 35.82
CA LYS A 225 -12.36 51.27 36.92
C LYS A 225 -10.88 51.07 36.62
N PRO A 226 -10.10 52.15 36.52
CA PRO A 226 -8.66 52.03 36.32
C PRO A 226 -7.90 51.77 37.62
N GLY A 227 -6.82 51.00 37.52
CA GLY A 227 -5.78 50.88 38.54
C GLY A 227 -4.71 51.99 38.44
N GLN A 228 -3.61 51.79 39.18
CA GLN A 228 -2.43 52.65 39.09
C GLN A 228 -1.67 52.41 37.77
N ILE A 229 -0.95 53.43 37.32
CA ILE A 229 -0.06 53.33 36.17
C ILE A 229 1.30 52.87 36.68
N GLU A 230 1.81 51.79 36.11
CA GLU A 230 3.14 51.26 36.38
C GLU A 230 4.04 51.47 35.15
N SER A 231 5.33 51.71 35.37
CA SER A 231 6.32 51.96 34.32
C SER A 231 7.54 51.08 34.55
N VAL A 232 7.97 50.35 33.52
CA VAL A 232 9.04 49.36 33.58
C VAL A 232 9.93 49.46 32.33
N ALA A 233 11.24 49.36 32.52
CA ALA A 233 12.19 49.24 31.41
C ALA A 233 12.11 47.84 30.78
N VAL A 234 12.05 47.78 29.45
CA VAL A 234 12.06 46.52 28.67
C VAL A 234 13.24 46.55 27.71
N ASP A 235 13.60 45.40 27.14
CA ASP A 235 14.67 45.39 26.13
C ASP A 235 14.30 46.35 24.98
N GLY A 236 15.21 47.26 24.66
CA GLY A 236 15.06 48.29 23.63
C GLY A 236 14.09 49.44 23.92
N GLY A 237 13.49 49.55 25.12
CA GLY A 237 12.58 50.67 25.41
C GLY A 237 11.90 50.64 26.78
N TRP A 238 10.68 51.17 26.83
CA TRP A 238 9.87 51.32 28.04
C TRP A 238 8.45 50.82 27.84
N LEU A 239 7.89 50.23 28.88
CA LEU A 239 6.50 49.78 28.96
C LEU A 239 5.81 50.49 30.13
N GLU A 240 4.77 51.26 29.82
CA GLU A 240 3.79 51.69 30.81
C GLU A 240 2.54 50.82 30.71
N TYR A 241 1.96 50.39 31.83
CA TYR A 241 0.69 49.69 31.79
C TYR A 241 -0.25 50.11 32.90
N ARG A 242 -1.55 49.88 32.65
CA ARG A 242 -2.62 50.19 33.59
C ARG A 242 -3.64 49.05 33.60
N SER A 243 -3.89 48.47 34.77
CA SER A 243 -4.97 47.49 34.94
C SER A 243 -6.34 48.18 34.87
N LEU A 244 -7.31 47.49 34.30
CA LEU A 244 -8.67 47.93 34.08
C LEU A 244 -9.62 46.85 34.58
N GLN A 245 -10.43 47.19 35.58
CA GLN A 245 -11.51 46.33 36.03
C GLN A 245 -12.82 46.78 35.38
N VAL A 246 -13.44 45.86 34.64
CA VAL A 246 -14.72 46.13 33.97
C VAL A 246 -15.82 45.32 34.65
N GLN A 247 -16.92 45.99 34.97
CA GLN A 247 -18.15 45.37 35.46
C GLN A 247 -19.24 45.62 34.43
N LYS A 248 -19.96 44.58 34.02
CA LYS A 248 -21.06 44.66 33.06
C LYS A 248 -22.25 43.90 33.59
N GLU A 249 -23.37 44.58 33.77
CA GLU A 249 -24.64 44.02 34.25
C GLU A 249 -24.47 43.28 35.60
N GLY A 250 -23.66 43.85 36.49
CA GLY A 250 -23.34 43.26 37.80
C GLY A 250 -22.27 42.16 37.78
N ASN A 251 -21.89 41.65 36.60
CA ASN A 251 -20.82 40.67 36.46
C ASN A 251 -19.46 41.35 36.28
N THR A 252 -18.46 40.84 36.98
CA THR A 252 -17.08 41.30 36.85
C THR A 252 -16.43 40.57 35.67
N LEU A 253 -16.03 41.30 34.63
CA LEU A 253 -15.29 40.74 33.50
C LEU A 253 -13.84 40.42 33.92
N PRO A 254 -13.13 39.55 33.17
CA PRO A 254 -11.73 39.29 33.44
C PRO A 254 -10.90 40.57 33.43
N GLU A 255 -9.85 40.60 34.26
CA GLU A 255 -8.96 41.77 34.36
C GLU A 255 -8.36 42.09 33.00
N ARG A 256 -8.40 43.37 32.62
CA ARG A 256 -7.76 43.87 31.40
C ARG A 256 -6.56 44.71 31.76
N ARG A 257 -5.59 44.79 30.85
CA ARG A 257 -4.40 45.62 31.01
C ARG A 257 -4.11 46.32 29.71
N ILE A 258 -4.16 47.65 29.71
CA ILE A 258 -3.70 48.45 28.57
C ILE A 258 -2.20 48.72 28.74
N CYS A 259 -1.41 48.34 27.74
CA CYS A 259 0.04 48.47 27.70
C CYS A 259 0.42 49.52 26.66
N LYS A 260 1.35 50.41 27.01
CA LYS A 260 1.89 51.48 26.19
C LYS A 260 3.40 51.29 26.06
N PHE A 261 3.85 50.95 24.85
CA PHE A 261 5.25 50.71 24.52
C PHE A 261 5.88 51.96 23.89
N MET A 262 7.09 52.31 24.33
CA MET A 262 7.81 53.51 23.90
C MET A 262 9.29 53.17 23.66
N THR A 263 9.90 53.79 22.66
CA THR A 263 11.34 53.65 22.38
C THR A 263 12.22 54.36 23.43
N GLY A 264 11.63 55.31 24.18
CA GLY A 264 12.25 56.01 25.31
C GLY A 264 11.21 56.47 26.32
N GLN A 265 11.63 56.74 27.56
CA GLN A 265 10.71 57.06 28.66
C GLN A 265 9.86 58.32 28.41
N GLU A 266 10.42 59.30 27.69
CA GLU A 266 9.74 60.55 27.33
C GLU A 266 9.39 60.62 25.84
N ALA A 267 9.29 59.46 25.16
CA ALA A 267 8.98 59.43 23.73
C ALA A 267 7.62 60.11 23.46
N ALA A 268 7.59 60.93 22.40
CA ALA A 268 6.38 61.65 21.98
C ALA A 268 5.40 60.78 21.19
N SER A 269 5.75 59.53 20.91
CA SER A 269 4.93 58.50 20.28
C SER A 269 5.10 57.15 20.97
N SER A 270 4.10 56.29 20.79
CA SER A 270 4.00 54.99 21.45
C SER A 270 3.09 54.04 20.69
N VAL A 271 3.06 52.78 21.12
CA VAL A 271 2.11 51.77 20.65
C VAL A 271 1.32 51.21 21.82
N LEU A 272 0.01 51.09 21.62
CA LEU A 272 -0.93 50.58 22.62
C LEU A 272 -1.35 49.15 22.28
N VAL A 273 -1.31 48.27 23.28
CA VAL A 273 -1.74 46.87 23.20
C VAL A 273 -2.64 46.55 24.39
N LEU A 274 -3.83 46.02 24.12
CA LEU A 274 -4.77 45.60 25.15
C LEU A 274 -4.58 44.11 25.45
N LEU A 275 -4.47 43.78 26.74
CA LEU A 275 -4.38 42.41 27.24
C LEU A 275 -5.59 42.08 28.11
N GLU A 276 -5.94 40.79 28.19
CA GLU A 276 -6.97 40.25 29.08
C GLU A 276 -6.44 39.01 29.80
N LEU A 277 -6.71 38.91 31.10
CA LEU A 277 -6.28 37.79 31.92
C LEU A 277 -7.28 36.63 31.77
N THR A 278 -6.80 35.47 31.37
CA THR A 278 -7.59 34.23 31.28
C THR A 278 -7.06 33.18 32.26
N GLU A 279 -7.77 32.06 32.39
CA GLU A 279 -7.29 30.90 33.16
C GLU A 279 -5.92 30.38 32.69
N LEU A 280 -5.59 30.60 31.41
CA LEU A 280 -4.33 30.19 30.78
C LEU A 280 -3.28 31.32 30.76
N GLY A 281 -3.51 32.41 31.49
CA GLY A 281 -2.64 33.59 31.53
C GLY A 281 -3.12 34.73 30.63
N TRP A 282 -2.24 35.70 30.39
CA TRP A 282 -2.54 36.91 29.60
C TRP A 282 -2.65 36.58 28.11
N GLN A 283 -3.71 37.09 27.48
CA GLN A 283 -3.92 37.04 26.03
C GLN A 283 -3.99 38.45 25.45
N VAL A 284 -3.50 38.60 24.22
CA VAL A 284 -3.68 39.84 23.44
C VAL A 284 -5.12 39.92 22.93
N LEU A 285 -5.75 41.08 23.13
CA LEU A 285 -7.02 41.43 22.52
C LEU A 285 -6.80 42.36 21.32
N ILE A 286 -7.27 41.94 20.14
CA ILE A 286 -7.20 42.73 18.92
C ILE A 286 -8.36 43.73 18.87
N PRO A 287 -8.15 45.00 18.47
CA PRO A 287 -9.23 45.95 18.30
C PRO A 287 -10.30 45.48 17.28
N ASP A 288 -11.58 45.54 17.67
CA ASP A 288 -12.74 45.16 16.84
C ASP A 288 -12.86 46.02 15.58
N GLN A 289 -13.02 45.38 14.42
CA GLN A 289 -13.13 46.11 13.14
C GLN A 289 -14.53 46.75 12.95
N PRO A 290 -14.63 47.98 12.39
CA PRO A 290 -13.54 48.87 11.98
C PRO A 290 -12.94 49.64 13.18
N ALA A 291 -11.73 49.30 13.60
CA ALA A 291 -11.05 49.95 14.71
C ALA A 291 -10.18 51.11 14.22
N ARG A 292 -10.18 52.22 14.97
CA ARG A 292 -9.24 53.32 14.74
C ARG A 292 -7.85 52.90 15.20
N ARG A 293 -6.85 53.11 14.34
CA ARG A 293 -5.47 52.67 14.57
C ARG A 293 -4.52 53.78 14.98
N VAL A 294 -4.93 55.06 14.88
CA VAL A 294 -4.07 56.21 15.23
C VAL A 294 -4.78 57.12 16.24
N TYR A 295 -4.08 57.50 17.30
CA TYR A 295 -4.57 58.33 18.42
C TYR A 295 -3.66 59.54 18.64
N ARG A 296 -4.26 60.69 18.96
CA ARG A 296 -3.60 61.87 19.57
C ARG A 296 -4.39 62.22 20.81
N GLU A 297 -4.27 61.40 21.85
CA GLU A 297 -5.18 61.31 23.01
C GLU A 297 -6.50 60.59 22.74
N TYR A 298 -7.21 60.97 21.69
CA TYR A 298 -8.45 60.36 21.24
C TYR A 298 -8.26 59.77 19.83
N PRO A 299 -9.09 58.80 19.42
CA PRO A 299 -8.95 58.17 18.11
C PRO A 299 -9.13 59.18 16.97
N LEU A 300 -8.26 59.09 15.96
CA LEU A 300 -8.41 59.82 14.70
C LEU A 300 -9.32 59.02 13.77
N SER A 301 -10.42 59.65 13.34
CA SER A 301 -11.56 58.93 12.75
C SER A 301 -11.36 58.46 11.30
N GLY A 302 -10.20 58.65 10.69
CA GLY A 302 -9.87 58.19 9.34
C GLY A 302 -8.80 57.10 9.32
N SER A 303 -8.45 56.52 10.47
CA SER A 303 -7.31 55.59 10.63
C SER A 303 -7.68 54.09 10.58
N ASP A 304 -8.89 53.74 10.17
CA ASP A 304 -9.38 52.36 10.09
C ASP A 304 -8.83 51.58 8.88
N PHE A 305 -8.21 52.26 7.91
CA PHE A 305 -7.60 51.62 6.74
C PHE A 305 -6.29 50.87 7.07
N LEU A 306 -5.62 51.22 8.18
CA LEU A 306 -4.29 50.71 8.49
C LEU A 306 -4.38 49.22 8.82
N PRO A 307 -3.72 48.35 8.05
CA PRO A 307 -3.92 46.92 8.15
C PRO A 307 -2.92 46.31 9.16
N ILE A 308 -2.90 46.91 10.35
CA ILE A 308 -2.12 46.47 11.50
C ILE A 308 -3.05 46.24 12.68
N ASN A 309 -2.63 45.38 13.60
CA ASN A 309 -3.41 45.09 14.81
C ASN A 309 -3.04 45.99 16.01
N LEU A 310 -1.98 46.76 15.88
CA LEU A 310 -1.50 47.73 16.87
C LEU A 310 -2.28 49.05 16.80
N VAL A 311 -2.29 49.80 17.89
CA VAL A 311 -2.80 51.18 17.95
C VAL A 311 -1.62 52.12 18.14
N LEU A 312 -1.38 53.00 17.19
CA LEU A 312 -0.33 54.02 17.22
C LEU A 312 -0.84 55.24 17.99
N ASP A 313 -0.09 55.71 18.98
CA ASP A 313 -0.40 56.93 19.73
C ASP A 313 0.77 57.92 19.62
N GLY A 314 0.47 59.21 19.54
CA GLY A 314 1.51 60.23 19.50
C GLY A 314 0.99 61.66 19.48
N LYS A 315 1.90 62.60 19.69
CA LYS A 315 1.62 64.05 19.65
C LYS A 315 1.48 64.60 18.22
N PHE A 316 0.68 63.93 17.39
CA PHE A 316 0.42 64.31 15.99
C PHE A 316 -0.27 65.68 15.86
N ASP A 317 -0.23 66.31 14.68
CA ASP A 317 -1.05 67.49 14.34
C ASP A 317 -2.24 67.14 13.42
N PRO A 318 -3.43 66.78 13.95
CA PRO A 318 -4.64 66.48 13.20
C PRO A 318 -5.19 67.64 12.35
N ASP A 319 -5.93 67.27 11.31
CA ASP A 319 -6.83 68.18 10.59
C ASP A 319 -7.97 68.72 11.48
N GLU A 320 -8.69 69.72 10.99
CA GLU A 320 -9.77 70.40 11.75
C GLU A 320 -10.90 69.43 12.16
N GLN A 321 -11.13 68.41 11.34
CA GLN A 321 -12.16 67.39 11.58
C GLN A 321 -11.68 66.25 12.48
N ARG A 322 -10.39 66.21 12.86
CA ARG A 322 -9.71 65.14 13.62
C ARG A 322 -9.82 63.76 12.96
N ARG A 323 -9.78 63.74 11.63
CA ARG A 323 -9.81 62.51 10.81
C ARG A 323 -8.43 61.91 10.65
N ALA A 324 -7.43 62.75 10.40
CA ALA A 324 -6.08 62.33 10.02
C ALA A 324 -5.03 63.25 10.64
N PRO A 325 -3.81 62.75 10.92
CA PRO A 325 -2.66 63.63 11.08
C PRO A 325 -2.40 64.38 9.76
N LYS A 326 -1.82 65.57 9.81
CA LYS A 326 -1.50 66.36 8.59
C LYS A 326 -0.38 65.76 7.73
N MET A 327 0.24 64.67 8.18
CA MET A 327 1.33 63.99 7.48
C MET A 327 2.55 64.89 7.21
N THR A 328 2.82 65.82 8.13
CA THR A 328 4.05 66.63 8.14
C THR A 328 5.29 65.76 8.38
N ASP A 329 6.49 66.27 8.14
CA ASP A 329 7.73 65.53 8.44
C ASP A 329 7.82 65.13 9.92
N GLN A 330 7.29 65.98 10.81
CA GLN A 330 7.18 65.67 12.24
C GLN A 330 6.18 64.53 12.51
N ASP A 331 5.00 64.55 11.89
CA ASP A 331 4.02 63.46 12.05
C ASP A 331 4.57 62.13 11.51
N LYS A 332 5.24 62.17 10.35
CA LYS A 332 5.88 61.00 9.74
C LYS A 332 6.97 60.42 10.64
N ALA A 333 7.78 61.27 11.27
CA ALA A 333 8.78 60.82 12.25
C ALA A 333 8.12 60.14 13.46
N LEU A 334 7.07 60.74 14.03
CA LEU A 334 6.34 60.17 15.17
C LEU A 334 5.68 58.81 14.83
N LEU A 335 5.12 58.68 13.62
CA LEU A 335 4.52 57.43 13.15
C LEU A 335 5.57 56.34 12.94
N LYS A 336 6.74 56.70 12.40
CA LYS A 336 7.87 55.77 12.28
C LYS A 336 8.34 55.29 13.66
N ASP A 337 8.55 56.22 14.59
CA ASP A 337 8.94 55.90 15.97
C ASP A 337 7.89 55.01 16.68
N ALA A 338 6.59 55.23 16.40
CA ALA A 338 5.53 54.36 16.90
C ALA A 338 5.65 52.95 16.32
N LEU A 339 5.87 52.79 15.01
CA LEU A 339 6.07 51.47 14.40
C LEU A 339 7.30 50.75 14.99
N GLU A 340 8.39 51.48 15.28
CA GLU A 340 9.56 50.94 15.98
C GLU A 340 9.20 50.47 17.41
N ALA A 341 8.40 51.23 18.16
CA ALA A 341 7.84 50.78 19.43
C ALA A 341 6.92 49.54 19.28
N GLY A 342 6.26 49.40 18.14
CA GLY A 342 5.49 48.21 17.79
C GLY A 342 6.35 46.94 17.70
N VAL A 343 7.59 47.05 17.20
CA VAL A 343 8.55 45.93 17.18
C VAL A 343 8.89 45.50 18.60
N LEU A 344 9.07 46.45 19.51
CA LEU A 344 9.28 46.18 20.94
C LEU A 344 8.07 45.46 21.55
N ALA A 345 6.86 45.90 21.22
CA ALA A 345 5.61 45.30 21.72
C ALA A 345 5.46 43.83 21.28
N VAL A 346 5.72 43.53 20.00
CA VAL A 346 5.66 42.15 19.47
C VAL A 346 6.72 41.27 20.12
N ARG A 347 7.96 41.76 20.24
CA ARG A 347 9.04 41.03 20.91
C ARG A 347 8.70 40.72 22.36
N TYR A 348 8.30 41.73 23.13
CA TYR A 348 7.88 41.56 24.51
C TYR A 348 6.73 40.56 24.63
N ALA A 349 5.71 40.66 23.78
CA ALA A 349 4.57 39.75 23.80
C ALA A 349 4.99 38.29 23.51
N SER A 350 5.95 38.10 22.61
CA SER A 350 6.51 36.78 22.30
C SER A 350 7.37 36.23 23.45
N ASP A 351 8.26 37.05 24.02
CA ASP A 351 9.14 36.65 25.14
C ASP A 351 8.34 36.28 26.40
N GLN A 352 7.27 37.02 26.68
CA GLN A 352 6.34 36.73 27.77
C GLN A 352 5.35 35.59 27.44
N LYS A 353 5.42 35.01 26.24
CA LYS A 353 4.53 33.95 25.75
C LYS A 353 3.06 34.31 25.90
N LEU A 354 2.72 35.56 25.59
CA LEU A 354 1.34 36.01 25.61
C LEU A 354 0.55 35.24 24.56
N ARG A 355 -0.65 34.77 24.92
CA ARG A 355 -1.52 34.11 23.95
C ARG A 355 -1.94 35.11 22.87
N ASN A 356 -2.02 34.65 21.63
CA ASN A 356 -2.32 35.48 20.45
C ASN A 356 -1.28 36.59 20.14
N ALA A 357 -0.07 36.52 20.70
CA ALA A 357 0.99 37.50 20.41
C ALA A 357 1.32 37.61 18.92
N HIS A 358 1.26 36.50 18.17
CA HIS A 358 1.52 36.47 16.73
C HIS A 358 0.60 37.40 15.93
N LEU A 359 -0.64 37.63 16.40
CA LEU A 359 -1.58 38.53 15.73
C LEU A 359 -1.08 39.98 15.71
N LEU A 360 -0.23 40.39 16.65
CA LEU A 360 0.37 41.74 16.66
C LEU A 360 1.34 41.95 15.49
N ALA A 361 1.83 40.86 14.88
CA ALA A 361 2.76 40.91 13.77
C ALA A 361 2.10 41.21 12.41
N ARG A 362 0.76 41.32 12.38
CA ARG A 362 -0.01 41.61 11.18
C ARG A 362 0.38 42.96 10.57
N ALA A 363 0.80 42.93 9.31
CA ALA A 363 1.03 44.09 8.45
C ALA A 363 0.87 43.66 6.98
N GLU A 364 0.23 44.49 6.17
CA GLU A 364 0.06 44.26 4.73
C GLU A 364 0.01 45.62 3.99
N CYS A 365 0.09 45.60 2.67
CA CYS A 365 -0.03 46.82 1.88
C CYS A 365 -1.45 47.41 2.07
N PRO A 366 -1.59 48.68 2.48
CA PRO A 366 -2.90 49.27 2.70
C PRO A 366 -3.65 49.46 1.38
N ALA A 367 -4.98 49.33 1.41
CA ALA A 367 -5.84 49.51 0.23
C ALA A 367 -6.14 50.99 -0.09
N THR A 368 -5.99 51.88 0.89
CA THR A 368 -6.18 53.33 0.79
C THR A 368 -5.30 54.03 1.84
N THR A 369 -5.34 55.36 1.91
CA THR A 369 -4.63 56.18 2.90
C THR A 369 -5.56 57.21 3.53
N PHE A 370 -5.05 58.13 4.37
CA PHE A 370 -5.84 59.22 4.92
C PHE A 370 -6.35 60.17 3.83
N THR A 371 -5.57 60.36 2.77
CA THR A 371 -5.95 61.11 1.57
C THR A 371 -6.10 60.16 0.39
N PRO A 372 -7.33 59.67 0.10
CA PRO A 372 -7.57 58.85 -1.09
C PRO A 372 -7.01 59.55 -2.33
N ASP A 373 -6.27 58.80 -3.16
CA ASP A 373 -5.54 59.27 -4.36
C ASP A 373 -4.16 59.91 -4.13
N ASP A 374 -3.68 60.07 -2.89
CA ASP A 374 -2.30 60.51 -2.64
C ASP A 374 -1.30 59.34 -2.82
N VAL A 375 -0.71 59.28 -4.01
CA VAL A 375 0.30 58.27 -4.38
C VAL A 375 1.55 58.36 -3.52
N ALA A 376 1.95 59.56 -3.09
CA ALA A 376 3.15 59.74 -2.26
C ALA A 376 2.90 59.26 -0.83
N GLU A 377 1.70 59.52 -0.29
CA GLU A 377 1.28 58.98 1.01
C GLU A 377 1.19 57.44 0.97
N MET A 378 0.60 56.87 -0.08
CA MET A 378 0.50 55.42 -0.28
C MET A 378 1.87 54.76 -0.33
N GLN A 379 2.79 55.33 -1.11
CA GLN A 379 4.16 54.83 -1.20
C GLN A 379 4.89 54.92 0.14
N TRP A 380 4.72 56.03 0.87
CA TRP A 380 5.31 56.20 2.20
C TRP A 380 4.80 55.15 3.20
N TRP A 381 3.48 54.90 3.24
CA TRP A 381 2.91 53.86 4.11
C TRP A 381 3.41 52.46 3.75
N LYS A 382 3.47 52.14 2.45
CA LYS A 382 4.02 50.86 1.98
C LYS A 382 5.47 50.68 2.43
N GLU A 383 6.29 51.72 2.31
CA GLU A 383 7.68 51.69 2.76
C GLU A 383 7.79 51.51 4.27
N GLN A 384 7.06 52.28 5.07
CA GLN A 384 7.16 52.20 6.53
C GLN A 384 6.61 50.87 7.08
N LEU A 385 5.49 50.38 6.55
CA LEU A 385 4.96 49.06 6.92
C LEU A 385 5.89 47.94 6.45
N GLY A 386 6.56 48.10 5.32
CA GLY A 386 7.60 47.17 4.85
C GLY A 386 8.81 47.12 5.79
N VAL A 387 9.30 48.28 6.26
CA VAL A 387 10.36 48.35 7.27
C VAL A 387 9.93 47.67 8.57
N PHE A 388 8.71 47.94 9.03
CA PHE A 388 8.12 47.30 10.21
C PHE A 388 8.03 45.78 10.06
N ALA A 389 7.44 45.29 8.97
CA ALA A 389 7.32 43.86 8.68
C ALA A 389 8.69 43.17 8.55
N GLN A 390 9.68 43.82 7.91
CA GLN A 390 11.04 43.30 7.78
C GLN A 390 11.75 43.19 9.14
N ALA A 391 11.52 44.14 10.05
CA ALA A 391 12.05 44.07 11.40
C ALA A 391 11.43 42.90 12.17
N LEU A 392 10.11 42.72 12.09
CA LEU A 392 9.41 41.59 12.71
C LEU A 392 9.81 40.24 12.14
N ALA A 393 9.98 40.13 10.82
CA ALA A 393 10.35 38.90 10.14
C ALA A 393 11.71 38.34 10.58
N ARG A 394 12.60 39.19 11.12
CA ARG A 394 13.91 38.81 11.66
C ARG A 394 13.87 38.38 13.12
N LEU A 395 12.77 38.63 13.83
CA LEU A 395 12.63 38.21 15.22
C LEU A 395 12.25 36.72 15.29
N PRO A 396 12.75 35.96 16.27
CA PRO A 396 12.38 34.56 16.47
C PRO A 396 10.99 34.46 17.12
N ILE A 397 9.94 34.82 16.40
CA ILE A 397 8.55 34.93 16.91
C ILE A 397 7.60 33.86 16.35
N VAL A 398 8.04 33.08 15.36
CA VAL A 398 7.21 32.04 14.75
C VAL A 398 7.43 30.73 15.47
N GLU A 399 6.46 30.27 16.26
CA GLU A 399 6.57 29.01 16.97
C GLU A 399 6.45 27.81 16.02
N CYS A 400 7.56 27.08 15.84
CA CYS A 400 7.66 25.88 15.03
C CYS A 400 8.07 24.66 15.90
N ALA A 401 8.19 23.49 15.28
CA ALA A 401 8.63 22.26 15.98
C ALA A 401 10.05 22.37 16.58
N LYS A 402 10.93 23.16 15.95
CA LYS A 402 12.32 23.42 16.41
C LYS A 402 12.43 24.48 17.51
N GLY A 403 11.31 25.10 17.89
CA GLY A 403 11.26 26.29 18.73
C GLY A 403 10.83 27.52 17.94
N ALA A 404 11.00 28.70 18.53
CA ALA A 404 10.65 29.95 17.88
C ALA A 404 11.73 30.34 16.85
N LEU A 405 11.34 30.50 15.59
CA LEU A 405 12.22 30.81 14.47
C LEU A 405 11.85 32.17 13.85
N PRO A 406 12.81 32.86 13.20
CA PRO A 406 12.51 34.00 12.37
C PRO A 406 11.87 33.57 11.05
N ALA A 407 11.13 34.46 10.41
CA ALA A 407 10.59 34.25 9.08
C ALA A 407 11.64 34.50 7.97
N VAL A 408 12.66 35.31 8.27
CA VAL A 408 13.78 35.63 7.37
C VAL A 408 15.07 35.67 8.17
N THR A 409 16.15 35.13 7.60
CA THR A 409 17.51 35.19 8.17
C THR A 409 18.52 35.65 7.11
N ASP A 410 19.58 36.33 7.57
CA ASP A 410 20.67 36.83 6.70
C ASP A 410 21.88 35.87 6.68
N ASN A 411 21.98 34.92 7.60
CA ASN A 411 23.19 34.10 7.84
C ASN A 411 23.04 32.61 7.46
N GLY A 412 21.93 32.23 6.82
CA GLY A 412 21.65 30.82 6.48
C GLY A 412 21.20 29.96 7.67
N ASP A 413 20.83 30.58 8.80
CA ASP A 413 20.20 29.89 9.93
C ASP A 413 18.83 29.29 9.56
N SER A 414 18.25 28.48 10.45
CA SER A 414 16.88 27.98 10.23
C SER A 414 15.86 29.11 10.31
N TYR A 415 14.86 29.08 9.44
CA TYR A 415 13.75 30.02 9.38
C TYR A 415 12.42 29.27 9.28
N ALA A 416 11.30 29.97 9.43
CA ALA A 416 9.96 29.39 9.36
C ALA A 416 9.40 29.34 7.94
N ASP A 417 8.71 28.25 7.61
CA ASP A 417 8.13 28.00 6.29
C ASP A 417 6.60 28.11 6.31
N PHE A 418 6.03 28.96 5.47
CA PHE A 418 4.60 29.24 5.50
C PHE A 418 3.87 28.50 4.38
N VAL A 419 2.68 28.00 4.66
CA VAL A 419 1.87 27.33 3.64
C VAL A 419 1.34 28.36 2.66
N MET A 420 1.53 28.11 1.37
CA MET A 420 0.79 28.78 0.30
C MET A 420 -0.16 27.77 -0.34
N PRO A 421 -1.47 27.84 -0.06
CA PRO A 421 -2.45 26.83 -0.48
C PRO A 421 -2.81 26.92 -1.98
N ARG A 422 -1.77 26.94 -2.82
CA ARG A 422 -1.82 27.09 -4.27
C ARG A 422 -1.03 26.01 -4.95
N LEU A 423 -1.48 25.60 -6.12
CA LEU A 423 -0.74 24.61 -6.92
C LEU A 423 0.59 25.18 -7.41
N LEU A 424 0.55 26.41 -7.92
CA LEU A 424 1.69 27.14 -8.44
C LEU A 424 1.88 28.46 -7.65
N PRO A 425 3.12 28.95 -7.50
CA PRO A 425 3.37 30.21 -6.80
C PRO A 425 2.65 31.42 -7.38
N ASP A 426 2.42 31.42 -8.69
CA ASP A 426 1.81 32.51 -9.47
C ASP A 426 0.29 32.32 -9.69
N SER A 427 -0.32 31.27 -9.13
CA SER A 427 -1.78 31.11 -9.16
C SER A 427 -2.46 32.33 -8.51
N SER A 428 -3.56 32.80 -9.10
CA SER A 428 -4.26 34.01 -8.65
C SER A 428 -5.06 33.82 -7.35
N GLU A 429 -5.47 32.59 -7.07
CA GLU A 429 -6.35 32.23 -5.95
C GLU A 429 -5.88 30.92 -5.32
N ASP A 430 -6.32 30.67 -4.09
CA ASP A 430 -6.00 29.46 -3.34
C ASP A 430 -6.83 28.27 -3.87
N GLU A 431 -6.16 27.18 -4.27
CA GLU A 431 -6.80 25.98 -4.85
C GLU A 431 -6.88 24.80 -3.85
N THR A 432 -6.38 24.98 -2.63
CA THR A 432 -6.54 24.05 -1.50
C THR A 432 -6.65 24.86 -0.20
N THR A 433 -6.33 24.27 0.96
CA THR A 433 -6.38 24.97 2.25
C THR A 433 -5.09 24.75 3.04
N VAL A 434 -4.83 25.65 4.00
CA VAL A 434 -3.72 25.49 4.95
C VAL A 434 -3.88 24.19 5.74
N GLU A 435 -5.11 23.85 6.14
CA GLU A 435 -5.41 22.62 6.88
C GLU A 435 -5.02 21.34 6.13
N ARG A 436 -5.18 21.31 4.80
CA ARG A 436 -4.81 20.16 3.97
C ARG A 436 -3.33 20.08 3.67
N MET A 437 -2.69 21.22 3.41
CA MET A 437 -1.26 21.27 3.08
C MET A 437 -0.34 21.18 4.31
N TRP A 438 -0.78 21.66 5.47
CA TRP A 438 0.07 21.68 6.66
C TRP A 438 0.60 20.30 7.07
N PRO A 439 -0.22 19.22 7.10
CA PRO A 439 0.27 17.88 7.44
C PRO A 439 1.41 17.42 6.53
N VAL A 440 1.25 17.54 5.20
CA VAL A 440 2.30 17.11 4.25
C VAL A 440 3.56 18.00 4.34
N LEU A 441 3.41 19.30 4.61
CA LEU A 441 4.55 20.21 4.80
C LEU A 441 5.31 19.91 6.11
N SER A 442 4.59 19.58 7.18
CA SER A 442 5.19 19.35 8.51
C SER A 442 6.04 18.08 8.60
N GLU A 443 5.78 17.12 7.71
CA GLU A 443 6.54 15.87 7.60
C GLU A 443 7.85 16.01 6.81
N CYS A 444 8.04 17.11 6.10
CA CYS A 444 9.26 17.32 5.33
C CYS A 444 10.47 17.57 6.25
N THR A 445 11.60 16.98 5.89
CA THR A 445 12.87 17.28 6.56
C THR A 445 13.31 18.69 6.19
N GLU A 446 13.89 19.40 7.17
CA GLU A 446 14.45 20.75 7.00
C GLU A 446 13.46 21.86 6.65
N LEU A 447 12.16 21.55 6.58
CA LEU A 447 11.09 22.55 6.61
C LEU A 447 10.51 22.65 8.03
N TYR A 448 10.23 23.88 8.46
CA TYR A 448 9.80 24.22 9.80
C TYR A 448 8.54 25.08 9.75
N PRO A 449 7.37 24.50 9.43
CA PRO A 449 6.13 25.26 9.46
C PRO A 449 5.74 25.68 10.88
N PRO A 450 4.98 26.78 11.02
CA PRO A 450 4.38 27.15 12.30
C PRO A 450 3.57 25.97 12.86
N LYS A 451 3.41 25.90 14.18
CA LYS A 451 2.52 24.90 14.82
C LYS A 451 1.13 24.93 14.17
N LYS A 452 0.48 23.77 14.04
CA LYS A 452 -0.79 23.60 13.34
C LYS A 452 -1.84 24.65 13.72
N GLN A 453 -1.99 24.95 15.01
CA GLN A 453 -2.99 25.92 15.49
C GLN A 453 -2.70 27.37 15.10
N LEU A 454 -1.47 27.68 14.70
CA LEU A 454 -1.03 29.03 14.31
C LEU A 454 -0.79 29.17 12.81
N ALA A 455 -0.84 28.06 12.05
CA ALA A 455 -0.43 28.03 10.66
C ALA A 455 -1.27 28.95 9.76
N GLU A 456 -2.58 29.03 9.98
CA GLU A 456 -3.48 29.85 9.17
C GLU A 456 -3.26 31.36 9.40
N ASP A 457 -3.13 31.77 10.66
CA ASP A 457 -2.80 33.16 11.02
C ASP A 457 -1.43 33.56 10.45
N TRP A 458 -0.43 32.70 10.62
CA TRP A 458 0.92 32.96 10.11
C TRP A 458 0.99 32.97 8.58
N THR A 459 0.25 32.11 7.88
CA THR A 459 0.11 32.20 6.43
C THR A 459 -0.50 33.55 6.02
N THR A 460 -1.50 34.03 6.74
CA THR A 460 -2.10 35.35 6.46
C THR A 460 -1.11 36.48 6.68
N ILE A 461 -0.38 36.46 7.80
CA ILE A 461 0.67 37.44 8.12
C ILE A 461 1.79 37.41 7.07
N ALA A 462 2.27 36.22 6.71
CA ALA A 462 3.34 36.04 5.72
C ALA A 462 2.92 36.53 4.33
N LYS A 463 1.70 36.24 3.88
CA LYS A 463 1.14 36.80 2.64
C LYS A 463 1.09 38.33 2.70
N GLY A 464 0.63 38.90 3.81
CA GLY A 464 0.63 40.33 4.05
C GLY A 464 2.02 40.95 3.93
N TRP A 465 3.02 40.36 4.59
CA TRP A 465 4.43 40.77 4.51
C TRP A 465 4.98 40.67 3.09
N GLN A 466 4.61 39.66 2.31
CA GLN A 466 5.00 39.53 0.91
C GLN A 466 4.50 40.70 0.06
N THR A 467 3.28 41.21 0.29
CA THR A 467 2.76 42.40 -0.41
C THR A 467 3.57 43.68 -0.13
N LEU A 468 4.27 43.70 1.00
CA LEU A 468 5.17 44.79 1.43
C LEU A 468 6.61 44.59 0.95
N GLY A 469 6.92 43.50 0.24
CA GLY A 469 8.23 43.20 -0.31
C GLY A 469 9.16 42.38 0.59
N VAL A 470 8.66 41.86 1.72
CA VAL A 470 9.43 40.95 2.59
C VAL A 470 9.53 39.58 1.93
N LYS A 471 10.75 39.05 1.82
CA LYS A 471 11.03 37.75 1.18
C LYS A 471 10.86 36.59 2.15
N VAL A 472 9.62 36.31 2.54
CA VAL A 472 9.27 35.12 3.33
C VAL A 472 9.19 33.87 2.47
N ASN A 473 9.45 32.70 3.06
CA ASN A 473 9.33 31.43 2.35
C ASN A 473 7.89 30.90 2.39
N LEU A 474 7.16 31.12 1.30
CA LEU A 474 5.79 30.64 1.10
C LEU A 474 5.82 29.43 0.16
N ILE A 475 5.49 28.25 0.67
CA ILE A 475 5.62 26.98 -0.03
C ILE A 475 4.31 26.62 -0.74
N SER A 476 4.30 26.64 -2.07
CA SER A 476 3.21 26.06 -2.89
C SER A 476 3.29 24.53 -2.95
N VAL A 477 2.26 23.89 -3.49
CA VAL A 477 2.28 22.44 -3.76
C VAL A 477 3.42 22.08 -4.73
N LYS A 478 3.71 22.91 -5.73
CA LYS A 478 4.85 22.70 -6.63
C LYS A 478 6.18 22.84 -5.90
N ASP A 479 6.36 23.88 -5.09
CA ASP A 479 7.62 24.08 -4.34
C ASP A 479 7.86 22.93 -3.37
N LEU A 480 6.80 22.42 -2.74
CA LEU A 480 6.86 21.23 -1.89
C LEU A 480 7.33 19.99 -2.69
N ALA A 481 6.81 19.80 -3.90
CA ALA A 481 7.23 18.71 -4.78
C ALA A 481 8.70 18.85 -5.20
N ASP A 482 9.14 20.05 -5.55
CA ASP A 482 10.54 20.35 -5.89
C ASP A 482 11.46 20.07 -4.68
N TRP A 483 11.07 20.51 -3.48
CA TRP A 483 11.83 20.31 -2.25
C TRP A 483 11.98 18.83 -1.89
N VAL A 484 10.87 18.10 -1.86
CA VAL A 484 10.85 16.71 -1.40
C VAL A 484 11.61 15.78 -2.34
N ARG A 485 11.60 16.09 -3.64
CA ARG A 485 12.32 15.31 -4.66
C ARG A 485 13.79 15.72 -4.84
N ASP A 486 14.22 16.84 -4.26
CA ASP A 486 15.54 17.40 -4.52
C ASP A 486 16.64 16.36 -4.24
N GLU A 487 17.46 16.08 -5.25
CA GLU A 487 18.48 15.02 -5.31
C GLU A 487 17.99 13.56 -5.15
N ALA A 488 16.70 13.34 -4.88
CA ALA A 488 16.14 12.00 -4.70
C ALA A 488 15.98 11.27 -6.05
N THR A 489 16.40 10.01 -6.07
CA THR A 489 16.24 9.08 -7.20
C THR A 489 15.38 7.88 -6.85
N ASN A 490 15.18 7.62 -5.56
CA ASN A 490 14.36 6.53 -5.02
C ASN A 490 13.33 7.06 -4.00
N LEU A 491 12.22 6.33 -3.82
CA LEU A 491 11.15 6.66 -2.87
C LEU A 491 11.66 6.83 -1.44
N ASP A 492 12.62 6.02 -1.01
CA ASP A 492 13.16 6.09 0.35
C ASP A 492 14.07 7.31 0.58
N GLU A 493 14.52 7.96 -0.50
CA GLU A 493 15.37 9.17 -0.48
C GLU A 493 14.55 10.47 -0.42
N LEU A 494 13.22 10.41 -0.55
CA LEU A 494 12.37 11.59 -0.42
C LEU A 494 12.58 12.23 0.95
N LYS A 495 12.72 13.56 0.97
CA LYS A 495 12.98 14.40 2.17
C LYS A 495 11.76 14.48 3.11
N VAL A 496 11.29 13.34 3.59
CA VAL A 496 10.09 13.12 4.42
C VAL A 496 10.43 12.21 5.60
N ARG A 497 10.03 12.60 6.81
CA ARG A 497 10.36 11.89 8.06
C ARG A 497 9.64 10.55 8.18
N ASP A 498 8.32 10.58 8.05
CA ASP A 498 7.44 9.43 8.26
C ASP A 498 7.30 8.54 7.00
N ASP A 499 6.17 7.82 6.86
CA ASP A 499 5.91 6.91 5.75
C ASP A 499 5.78 7.68 4.42
N LYS A 500 6.72 7.42 3.51
CA LYS A 500 6.82 8.11 2.21
C LYS A 500 5.65 7.79 1.28
N LYS A 501 5.03 6.61 1.40
CA LYS A 501 3.85 6.23 0.61
C LYS A 501 2.59 6.91 1.14
N GLU A 502 2.43 6.98 2.46
CA GLU A 502 1.32 7.73 3.08
C GLU A 502 1.42 9.22 2.73
N TRP A 503 2.63 9.80 2.83
CA TRP A 503 2.89 11.17 2.41
C TRP A 503 2.58 11.38 0.92
N LEU A 504 3.06 10.49 0.04
CA LEU A 504 2.85 10.62 -1.41
C LEU A 504 1.36 10.50 -1.77
N ALA A 505 0.61 9.62 -1.10
CA ALA A 505 -0.83 9.50 -1.31
C ALA A 505 -1.56 10.80 -0.92
N ALA A 506 -1.25 11.35 0.25
CA ALA A 506 -1.83 12.62 0.71
C ALA A 506 -1.43 13.80 -0.19
N PHE A 507 -0.17 13.84 -0.65
CA PHE A 507 0.31 14.85 -1.59
C PHE A 507 -0.41 14.77 -2.94
N LEU A 508 -0.58 13.57 -3.50
CA LEU A 508 -1.31 13.36 -4.76
C LEU A 508 -2.79 13.74 -4.63
N ASP A 509 -3.41 13.51 -3.48
CA ASP A 509 -4.77 13.94 -3.19
C ASP A 509 -4.90 15.48 -3.21
N ILE A 510 -3.95 16.21 -2.62
CA ILE A 510 -3.91 17.69 -2.70
C ILE A 510 -3.73 18.16 -4.15
N VAL A 511 -2.83 17.53 -4.90
CA VAL A 511 -2.65 17.82 -6.34
C VAL A 511 -3.96 17.61 -7.11
N GLY A 512 -4.68 16.52 -6.82
CA GLY A 512 -5.99 16.22 -7.42
C GLY A 512 -7.06 17.26 -7.11
N GLU A 513 -7.12 17.72 -5.85
CA GLU A 513 -8.04 18.80 -5.45
C GLU A 513 -7.74 20.08 -6.24
N CYS A 514 -6.46 20.47 -6.29
CA CYS A 514 -6.01 21.65 -7.03
C CYS A 514 -6.37 21.55 -8.52
N TRP A 515 -6.12 20.41 -9.16
CA TRP A 515 -6.48 20.18 -10.57
C TRP A 515 -7.99 20.26 -10.82
N THR A 516 -8.80 19.71 -9.92
CA THR A 516 -10.27 19.77 -9.99
C THR A 516 -10.76 21.21 -9.87
N LYS A 517 -10.34 21.95 -8.86
CA LYS A 517 -10.78 23.34 -8.63
C LYS A 517 -10.37 24.26 -9.76
N ARG A 518 -9.13 24.13 -10.27
CA ARG A 518 -8.64 24.97 -11.37
C ARG A 518 -9.10 24.52 -12.76
N LYS A 519 -9.73 23.35 -12.89
CA LYS A 519 -10.15 22.71 -14.15
C LYS A 519 -8.98 22.53 -15.14
N GLY A 520 -7.84 22.07 -14.65
CA GLY A 520 -6.63 21.89 -15.48
C GLY A 520 -5.61 20.96 -14.83
N ILE A 521 -5.12 20.00 -15.63
CA ILE A 521 -4.12 19.01 -15.23
C ILE A 521 -2.73 19.54 -15.55
N LYS A 522 -1.79 19.40 -14.61
CA LYS A 522 -0.38 19.83 -14.73
C LYS A 522 0.56 18.70 -14.28
N PRO A 523 0.74 17.63 -15.10
CA PRO A 523 1.55 16.48 -14.71
C PRO A 523 3.02 16.82 -14.46
N GLU A 524 3.50 17.96 -14.98
CA GLU A 524 4.89 18.42 -14.85
C GLU A 524 5.30 18.61 -13.38
N ILE A 525 4.34 18.90 -12.49
CA ILE A 525 4.57 19.03 -11.04
C ILE A 525 5.00 17.70 -10.40
N LEU A 526 4.61 16.58 -11.02
CA LEU A 526 4.91 15.23 -10.57
C LEU A 526 6.15 14.64 -11.26
N GLU A 527 6.90 15.42 -12.03
CA GLU A 527 8.11 14.93 -12.69
C GLU A 527 9.17 14.48 -11.67
N GLY A 528 9.54 13.20 -11.73
CA GLY A 528 10.60 12.69 -10.86
C GLY A 528 10.18 12.54 -9.40
N ILE A 529 8.89 12.48 -9.09
CA ILE A 529 8.38 12.17 -7.73
C ILE A 529 7.56 10.88 -7.68
N LEU A 530 7.10 10.36 -8.83
CA LEU A 530 6.28 9.15 -8.88
C LEU A 530 7.19 7.90 -8.93
N PRO A 531 7.12 6.99 -7.95
CA PRO A 531 7.90 5.77 -7.95
C PRO A 531 7.33 4.72 -8.91
N ASN A 532 8.22 3.98 -9.56
CA ASN A 532 7.87 2.72 -10.23
C ASN A 532 7.83 1.54 -9.22
N GLN A 533 7.52 0.33 -9.69
CA GLN A 533 7.45 -0.85 -8.82
C GLN A 533 8.81 -1.27 -8.21
N ASN A 534 9.92 -0.75 -8.71
CA ASN A 534 11.26 -0.88 -8.12
C ASN A 534 11.61 0.30 -7.17
N GLN A 535 10.64 1.16 -6.86
CA GLN A 535 10.77 2.35 -6.02
C GLN A 535 11.60 3.50 -6.62
N ASN A 536 12.04 3.38 -7.88
CA ASN A 536 12.79 4.44 -8.55
C ASN A 536 11.84 5.56 -8.99
N LEU A 537 12.20 6.80 -8.70
CA LEU A 537 11.41 7.97 -9.04
C LEU A 537 11.48 8.26 -10.54
N CYS A 538 10.31 8.48 -11.14
CA CYS A 538 10.13 8.58 -12.57
C CYS A 538 9.22 9.76 -12.92
N SER A 539 9.34 10.24 -14.17
CA SER A 539 8.36 11.16 -14.74
C SER A 539 7.04 10.41 -15.03
N PRO A 540 5.86 11.05 -14.91
CA PRO A 540 4.57 10.41 -15.14
C PRO A 540 4.45 9.77 -16.53
N THR A 541 5.09 10.37 -17.54
CA THR A 541 5.11 9.89 -18.93
C THR A 541 5.85 8.57 -19.15
N LYS A 542 6.71 8.14 -18.21
CA LYS A 542 7.43 6.86 -18.28
C LYS A 542 6.67 5.71 -17.62
N LEU A 543 5.59 6.02 -16.90
CA LEU A 543 4.85 5.07 -16.09
C LEU A 543 3.52 4.68 -16.74
N PHE A 544 3.09 3.46 -16.42
CA PHE A 544 1.79 2.91 -16.75
C PHE A 544 1.14 2.43 -15.46
N ARG A 545 -0.18 2.56 -15.38
CA ARG A 545 -0.97 1.92 -14.32
C ARG A 545 -1.07 0.42 -14.59
N ASP A 546 -0.76 -0.36 -13.58
CA ASP A 546 -0.83 -1.82 -13.60
C ASP A 546 -2.29 -2.29 -13.52
N ILE A 547 -2.81 -2.90 -14.59
CA ILE A 547 -4.17 -3.46 -14.62
C ILE A 547 -4.14 -4.97 -14.40
N SER A 548 -3.66 -5.36 -13.21
CA SER A 548 -3.61 -6.74 -12.70
C SER A 548 -2.63 -7.65 -13.45
N ILE A 549 -1.43 -7.16 -13.73
CA ILE A 549 -0.32 -7.99 -14.22
C ILE A 549 0.15 -8.89 -13.08
N SER A 550 0.16 -10.19 -13.32
CA SER A 550 0.56 -11.17 -12.30
C SER A 550 2.05 -11.07 -11.93
N GLU A 551 2.36 -11.24 -10.63
CA GLU A 551 3.76 -11.23 -10.14
C GLU A 551 4.66 -12.28 -10.80
N PRO A 552 4.20 -13.52 -11.08
CA PRO A 552 4.95 -14.48 -11.88
C PRO A 552 5.39 -13.94 -13.24
N LEU A 553 4.49 -13.28 -13.99
CA LEU A 553 4.83 -12.71 -15.29
C LEU A 553 5.86 -11.60 -15.17
N LYS A 554 5.73 -10.70 -14.19
CA LYS A 554 6.74 -9.65 -13.97
C LYS A 554 8.12 -10.22 -13.64
N ALA A 555 8.19 -11.32 -12.88
CA ALA A 555 9.44 -12.03 -12.60
C ALA A 555 10.04 -12.63 -13.88
N ILE A 556 9.21 -13.27 -14.72
CA ILE A 556 9.63 -13.82 -16.02
C ILE A 556 10.20 -12.72 -16.92
N CYS A 557 9.54 -11.56 -16.99
CA CYS A 557 10.01 -10.40 -17.73
C CYS A 557 11.42 -9.96 -17.26
N SER A 558 11.66 -9.91 -15.94
CA SER A 558 12.97 -9.60 -15.37
C SER A 558 14.03 -10.64 -15.75
N ASP A 559 13.74 -11.94 -15.62
CA ASP A 559 14.64 -13.04 -16.00
C ASP A 559 14.97 -13.01 -17.52
N ALA A 560 14.05 -12.50 -18.35
CA ALA A 560 14.27 -12.29 -19.79
C ALA A 560 15.09 -11.03 -20.13
N GLY A 561 15.54 -10.26 -19.13
CA GLY A 561 16.22 -8.97 -19.33
C GLY A 561 15.30 -7.86 -19.84
N TYR A 562 14.01 -7.95 -19.56
CA TYR A 562 12.97 -6.98 -19.90
C TYR A 562 12.18 -6.60 -18.64
N ASN A 563 12.71 -5.73 -17.79
CA ASN A 563 12.06 -5.46 -16.50
C ASN A 563 10.85 -4.52 -16.63
N VAL A 564 9.65 -5.10 -16.72
CA VAL A 564 8.39 -4.33 -16.82
C VAL A 564 8.14 -3.45 -15.58
N ARG A 565 8.69 -3.81 -14.41
CA ARG A 565 8.56 -3.03 -13.16
C ARG A 565 9.13 -1.62 -13.28
N ASP A 566 10.07 -1.39 -14.19
CA ASP A 566 10.65 -0.06 -14.42
C ASP A 566 9.65 0.95 -15.00
N ARG A 567 8.58 0.46 -15.62
CA ARG A 567 7.54 1.25 -16.30
C ARG A 567 6.18 1.17 -15.62
N LEU A 568 6.03 0.40 -14.54
CA LEU A 568 4.77 0.29 -13.81
C LEU A 568 4.81 1.19 -12.59
N PHE A 569 3.76 2.00 -12.40
CA PHE A 569 3.57 2.75 -11.16
C PHE A 569 3.47 1.78 -9.96
N ILE A 570 4.05 2.17 -8.83
CA ILE A 570 4.06 1.33 -7.64
C ILE A 570 2.63 1.03 -7.15
N GLY A 571 2.39 -0.19 -6.69
CA GLY A 571 1.11 -0.58 -6.08
C GLY A 571 0.99 -0.15 -4.61
N GLY A 572 -0.21 -0.28 -4.05
CA GLY A 572 -0.51 -0.09 -2.63
C GLY A 572 -0.89 1.34 -2.23
N LEU A 573 -0.68 2.36 -3.08
CA LEU A 573 -1.18 3.71 -2.79
C LEU A 573 -2.71 3.81 -2.87
N ASP A 574 -3.37 3.02 -3.72
CA ASP A 574 -4.83 2.97 -3.77
C ASP A 574 -5.43 2.50 -2.44
N ASP A 575 -4.82 1.49 -1.79
CA ASP A 575 -5.25 0.98 -0.49
C ASP A 575 -5.06 2.02 0.61
N ILE A 576 -3.94 2.75 0.59
CA ILE A 576 -3.67 3.87 1.49
C ILE A 576 -4.71 4.97 1.28
N ALA A 577 -4.98 5.34 0.03
CA ALA A 577 -5.95 6.37 -0.33
C ALA A 577 -7.38 6.01 0.11
N GLN A 578 -7.78 4.75 -0.06
CA GLN A 578 -9.08 4.26 0.43
C GLN A 578 -9.17 4.29 1.95
N LYS A 579 -8.12 3.82 2.65
CA LYS A 579 -8.07 3.83 4.13
C LYS A 579 -8.08 5.26 4.69
N GLY A 580 -7.43 6.19 4.00
CA GLY A 580 -7.37 7.61 4.35
C GLY A 580 -8.55 8.45 3.87
N ALA A 581 -9.52 7.86 3.15
CA ALA A 581 -10.64 8.56 2.51
C ALA A 581 -10.20 9.74 1.61
N LEU A 582 -9.13 9.56 0.83
CA LEU A 582 -8.56 10.56 -0.06
C LEU A 582 -9.38 10.70 -1.35
N GLU A 583 -10.32 11.64 -1.38
CA GLU A 583 -11.34 11.81 -2.42
C GLU A 583 -10.76 12.10 -3.83
N TYR A 584 -9.67 12.85 -3.91
CA TYR A 584 -9.12 13.38 -5.16
C TYR A 584 -7.94 12.57 -5.69
N PHE A 585 -7.40 11.66 -4.89
CA PHE A 585 -6.26 10.79 -5.24
C PHE A 585 -6.45 10.09 -6.59
N SER A 586 -7.59 9.42 -6.80
CA SER A 586 -7.83 8.66 -8.03
C SER A 586 -7.83 9.57 -9.26
N ALA A 587 -8.40 10.77 -9.16
CA ALA A 587 -8.43 11.73 -10.26
C ALA A 587 -7.01 12.24 -10.58
N ALA A 588 -6.19 12.51 -9.55
CA ALA A 588 -4.80 12.88 -9.72
C ALA A 588 -3.99 11.77 -10.41
N LEU A 589 -4.13 10.52 -9.96
CA LEU A 589 -3.39 9.40 -10.53
C LEU A 589 -3.77 9.15 -11.99
N ILE A 590 -5.07 9.19 -12.33
CA ILE A 590 -5.55 9.05 -13.72
C ILE A 590 -5.05 10.21 -14.60
N GLY A 591 -5.06 11.43 -14.07
CA GLY A 591 -4.59 12.62 -14.78
C GLY A 591 -3.08 12.63 -15.01
N ALA A 592 -2.31 12.11 -14.05
CA ALA A 592 -0.85 12.04 -14.12
C ALA A 592 -0.35 10.88 -15.00
N VAL A 593 -0.84 9.67 -14.71
CA VAL A 593 -0.40 8.42 -15.36
C VAL A 593 -1.53 7.90 -16.24
N THR A 594 -1.65 8.49 -17.43
CA THR A 594 -2.80 8.25 -18.30
C THR A 594 -2.83 6.82 -18.88
N GLY A 595 -1.65 6.28 -19.22
CA GLY A 595 -1.50 4.94 -19.78
C GLY A 595 -1.78 3.81 -18.79
N THR A 596 -2.32 2.71 -19.29
CA THR A 596 -2.44 1.43 -18.58
C THR A 596 -1.64 0.36 -19.32
N LEU A 597 -1.19 -0.66 -18.61
CA LEU A 597 -0.50 -1.81 -19.21
C LEU A 597 -1.14 -3.11 -18.72
N SER A 598 -1.66 -3.91 -19.67
CA SER A 598 -2.29 -5.19 -19.40
C SER A 598 -1.33 -6.36 -19.45
N GLU A 599 -1.70 -7.45 -18.78
CA GLU A 599 -0.98 -8.73 -18.88
C GLU A 599 -0.84 -9.19 -20.34
N ASP A 600 -1.88 -9.05 -21.16
CA ASP A 600 -1.84 -9.39 -22.58
C ASP A 600 -0.83 -8.55 -23.38
N GLN A 601 -0.77 -7.24 -23.10
CA GLN A 601 0.21 -6.35 -23.74
C GLN A 601 1.64 -6.71 -23.32
N VAL A 602 1.87 -7.02 -22.04
CA VAL A 602 3.18 -7.44 -21.54
C VAL A 602 3.61 -8.76 -22.18
N ILE A 603 2.70 -9.73 -22.32
CA ILE A 603 2.98 -11.00 -23.00
C ILE A 603 3.38 -10.75 -24.46
N GLU A 604 2.65 -9.90 -25.19
CA GLU A 604 2.97 -9.56 -26.58
C GLU A 604 4.34 -8.88 -26.72
N GLU A 605 4.65 -7.92 -25.84
CA GLU A 605 5.95 -7.26 -25.80
C GLU A 605 7.09 -8.24 -25.45
N LEU A 606 6.86 -9.13 -24.48
CA LEU A 606 7.84 -10.14 -24.07
C LEU A 606 8.10 -11.15 -25.18
N VAL A 607 7.07 -11.65 -25.87
CA VAL A 607 7.25 -12.56 -27.03
C VAL A 607 8.08 -11.86 -28.11
N LYS A 608 7.79 -10.59 -28.41
CA LYS A 608 8.57 -9.82 -29.38
C LYS A 608 10.03 -9.65 -28.94
N HIS A 609 10.27 -9.36 -27.66
CA HIS A 609 11.62 -9.26 -27.08
C HIS A 609 12.38 -10.58 -27.16
N LEU A 610 11.74 -11.70 -26.80
CA LEU A 610 12.31 -13.04 -26.91
C LEU A 610 12.65 -13.38 -28.36
N SER A 611 11.80 -13.05 -29.33
CA SER A 611 12.09 -13.29 -30.76
C SER A 611 13.27 -12.46 -31.29
N VAL A 612 13.56 -11.30 -30.69
CA VAL A 612 14.77 -10.52 -31.00
C VAL A 612 16.02 -11.17 -30.37
N LYS A 613 15.89 -11.67 -29.14
CA LYS A 613 16.99 -12.36 -28.43
C LYS A 613 17.30 -13.74 -29.00
N PHE A 614 16.29 -14.43 -29.51
CA PHE A 614 16.35 -15.77 -30.10
C PHE A 614 15.88 -15.73 -31.57
N PRO A 615 16.70 -15.15 -32.46
CA PRO A 615 16.39 -15.11 -33.89
C PRO A 615 16.35 -16.52 -34.49
N ASP A 616 15.44 -16.72 -35.44
CA ASP A 616 15.18 -18.03 -36.03
C ASP A 616 16.41 -18.67 -36.68
N ASN A 617 16.59 -19.96 -36.40
CA ASN A 617 17.69 -20.81 -36.86
C ASN A 617 19.08 -20.21 -36.64
N LYS A 618 19.33 -19.65 -35.44
CA LYS A 618 20.65 -19.18 -34.99
C LYS A 618 21.11 -19.96 -33.75
N PRO A 619 22.43 -20.22 -33.62
CA PRO A 619 22.98 -20.80 -32.39
C PRO A 619 22.81 -19.82 -31.23
N LEU A 620 22.66 -20.37 -30.03
CA LEU A 620 22.56 -19.58 -28.80
C LEU A 620 23.94 -18.99 -28.41
N THR A 621 23.95 -17.84 -27.75
CA THR A 621 25.18 -17.24 -27.20
C THR A 621 25.42 -17.75 -25.78
N GLU A 622 26.69 -17.83 -25.35
CA GLU A 622 27.11 -18.42 -24.05
C GLU A 622 26.38 -17.82 -22.82
N ASP A 623 25.94 -16.55 -22.88
CA ASP A 623 25.26 -15.85 -21.77
C ASP A 623 23.71 -16.01 -21.75
N SER A 624 23.13 -16.92 -22.53
CA SER A 624 21.67 -16.98 -22.73
C SER A 624 20.86 -17.71 -21.64
N GLY A 625 21.50 -18.38 -20.68
CA GLY A 625 20.85 -19.35 -19.78
C GLY A 625 19.62 -18.82 -19.03
N THR A 626 19.67 -17.61 -18.48
CA THR A 626 18.54 -17.01 -17.74
C THR A 626 17.36 -16.69 -18.66
N ILE A 627 17.63 -16.23 -19.88
CA ILE A 627 16.61 -15.88 -20.88
C ILE A 627 15.94 -17.16 -21.42
N GLN A 628 16.70 -18.24 -21.60
CA GLN A 628 16.16 -19.55 -21.98
C GLN A 628 15.14 -20.05 -20.94
N LYS A 629 15.50 -19.97 -19.66
CA LYS A 629 14.61 -20.27 -18.54
C LYS A 629 13.34 -19.41 -18.56
N ALA A 630 13.48 -18.10 -18.79
CA ALA A 630 12.34 -17.20 -18.86
C ALA A 630 11.37 -17.56 -20.00
N SER A 631 11.87 -18.01 -21.16
CA SER A 631 11.03 -18.47 -22.28
C SER A 631 10.17 -19.69 -21.89
N VAL A 632 10.73 -20.63 -21.13
CA VAL A 632 10.00 -21.83 -20.64
C VAL A 632 8.99 -21.47 -19.57
N GLN A 633 9.36 -20.57 -18.66
CA GLN A 633 8.45 -20.08 -17.64
C GLN A 633 7.28 -19.30 -18.26
N LEU A 634 7.51 -18.55 -19.35
CA LEU A 634 6.43 -17.92 -20.12
C LEU A 634 5.47 -18.96 -20.69
N LEU A 635 5.98 -20.03 -21.30
CA LEU A 635 5.15 -21.14 -21.79
C LEU A 635 4.35 -21.78 -20.65
N SER A 636 4.97 -22.03 -19.50
CA SER A 636 4.24 -22.53 -18.33
C SER A 636 3.17 -21.55 -17.86
N HIS A 637 3.47 -20.26 -17.79
CA HIS A 637 2.53 -19.21 -17.40
C HIS A 637 1.31 -19.18 -18.33
N LEU A 638 1.55 -19.25 -19.65
CA LEU A 638 0.49 -19.31 -20.66
C LEU A 638 -0.39 -20.56 -20.50
N TRP A 639 0.22 -21.71 -20.20
CA TRP A 639 -0.53 -22.95 -19.97
C TRP A 639 -1.38 -22.87 -18.70
N THR A 640 -0.82 -22.39 -17.59
CA THR A 640 -1.54 -22.28 -16.31
C THR A 640 -2.66 -21.25 -16.35
N THR A 641 -2.48 -20.13 -17.04
CA THR A 641 -3.47 -19.03 -17.07
C THR A 641 -4.53 -19.20 -18.15
N LYS A 642 -4.17 -19.76 -19.31
CA LYS A 642 -5.04 -19.79 -20.51
C LYS A 642 -5.21 -21.17 -21.14
N GLY A 643 -4.46 -22.18 -20.71
CA GLY A 643 -4.55 -23.56 -21.23
C GLY A 643 -4.47 -23.62 -22.75
N GLU A 644 -5.36 -24.38 -23.38
CA GLU A 644 -5.42 -24.54 -24.84
C GLU A 644 -5.67 -23.21 -25.59
N THR A 645 -6.34 -22.23 -24.98
CA THR A 645 -6.65 -20.95 -25.64
C THR A 645 -5.40 -20.12 -25.94
N ALA A 646 -4.27 -20.39 -25.27
CA ALA A 646 -3.00 -19.73 -25.52
C ALA A 646 -2.29 -20.19 -26.80
N THR A 647 -2.83 -21.18 -27.52
CA THR A 647 -2.18 -21.84 -28.68
C THR A 647 -1.53 -20.85 -29.66
N LEU A 648 -2.24 -19.78 -30.04
CA LEU A 648 -1.73 -18.80 -31.02
C LEU A 648 -0.53 -18.01 -30.51
N ILE A 649 -0.49 -17.70 -29.21
CA ILE A 649 0.62 -16.97 -28.58
C ILE A 649 1.79 -17.92 -28.35
N ALA A 650 1.54 -19.12 -27.80
CA ALA A 650 2.57 -20.12 -27.52
C ALA A 650 3.36 -20.50 -28.78
N ARG A 651 2.69 -20.59 -29.93
CA ARG A 651 3.32 -20.85 -31.24
C ARG A 651 4.23 -19.74 -31.75
N ARG A 652 4.18 -18.54 -31.16
CA ARG A 652 5.07 -17.41 -31.48
C ARG A 652 6.26 -17.30 -30.53
N VAL A 653 6.29 -18.10 -29.46
CA VAL A 653 7.42 -18.15 -28.54
C VAL A 653 8.57 -18.92 -29.21
N PRO A 654 9.78 -18.35 -29.29
CA PRO A 654 10.95 -19.06 -29.81
C PRO A 654 11.26 -20.30 -28.96
N LEU A 655 11.54 -21.41 -29.65
CA LEU A 655 11.85 -22.70 -29.05
C LEU A 655 13.35 -22.99 -29.14
N ILE A 656 13.85 -23.84 -28.26
CA ILE A 656 15.27 -24.22 -28.18
C ILE A 656 15.41 -25.69 -28.52
N THR A 657 16.32 -26.00 -29.46
CA THR A 657 16.60 -27.37 -29.89
C THR A 657 17.69 -28.02 -29.06
N ALA A 658 17.78 -29.35 -29.10
CA ALA A 658 18.86 -30.12 -28.46
C ALA A 658 20.27 -29.72 -28.98
N GLU A 659 20.35 -29.16 -30.19
CA GLU A 659 21.58 -28.59 -30.77
C GLU A 659 21.91 -27.17 -30.24
N GLN A 660 21.18 -26.69 -29.23
CA GLN A 660 21.33 -25.34 -28.68
C GLN A 660 21.12 -24.23 -29.73
N ARG A 661 20.05 -24.36 -30.54
CA ARG A 661 19.63 -23.36 -31.53
C ARG A 661 18.22 -22.88 -31.25
N ALA A 662 17.96 -21.61 -31.55
CA ALA A 662 16.62 -21.04 -31.52
C ALA A 662 15.85 -21.38 -32.81
N VAL A 663 14.59 -21.80 -32.69
CA VAL A 663 13.70 -22.07 -33.82
C VAL A 663 12.32 -21.48 -33.59
N GLN A 664 11.71 -20.95 -34.65
CA GLN A 664 10.33 -20.51 -34.64
C GLN A 664 9.41 -21.65 -35.09
N TRP A 665 8.29 -21.81 -34.41
CA TRP A 665 7.32 -22.82 -34.82
C TRP A 665 6.64 -22.42 -36.13
N THR A 666 6.48 -23.40 -37.03
CA THR A 666 5.61 -23.27 -38.20
C THR A 666 4.75 -24.52 -38.33
N GLN A 667 3.60 -24.41 -39.02
CA GLN A 667 2.71 -25.56 -39.23
C GLN A 667 3.40 -26.73 -39.93
N THR A 668 4.41 -26.45 -40.77
CA THR A 668 5.19 -27.45 -41.51
C THR A 668 6.43 -27.94 -40.74
N GLN A 669 6.80 -27.31 -39.62
CA GLN A 669 7.99 -27.62 -38.82
C GLN A 669 7.64 -27.84 -37.34
N ARG A 670 6.77 -28.83 -37.07
CA ARG A 670 6.59 -29.32 -35.70
C ARG A 670 7.87 -29.97 -35.16
N MET A 671 8.07 -29.92 -33.86
CA MET A 671 9.27 -30.45 -33.21
C MET A 671 9.01 -31.83 -32.59
N MET A 672 10.06 -32.58 -32.28
CA MET A 672 9.96 -33.68 -31.32
C MET A 672 10.13 -33.14 -29.90
N ALA A 673 9.37 -33.67 -28.95
CA ALA A 673 9.63 -33.46 -27.53
C ALA A 673 11.07 -33.93 -27.17
N PRO A 674 11.63 -33.51 -26.03
CA PRO A 674 12.96 -33.95 -25.61
C PRO A 674 13.05 -35.47 -25.51
N VAL A 675 14.22 -36.06 -25.83
CA VAL A 675 14.39 -37.51 -25.96
C VAL A 675 13.99 -38.26 -24.69
N ARG A 676 14.25 -37.68 -23.52
CA ARG A 676 13.87 -38.30 -22.24
C ARG A 676 12.35 -38.40 -22.04
N ASN A 677 11.55 -37.62 -22.78
CA ASN A 677 10.09 -37.75 -22.79
C ASN A 677 9.60 -38.97 -23.58
N TRP A 678 10.37 -39.44 -24.56
CA TRP A 678 9.96 -40.55 -25.42
C TRP A 678 9.86 -41.84 -24.62
N HIS A 679 9.16 -42.82 -25.18
CA HIS A 679 9.11 -44.17 -24.64
C HIS A 679 10.53 -44.73 -24.42
N GLN A 680 10.75 -45.42 -23.30
CA GLN A 680 12.09 -45.87 -22.88
C GLN A 680 12.82 -46.67 -23.97
N SER A 681 12.11 -47.54 -24.69
CA SER A 681 12.66 -48.33 -25.80
C SER A 681 13.01 -47.52 -27.06
N ALA A 682 12.47 -46.31 -27.22
CA ALA A 682 12.75 -45.43 -28.36
C ALA A 682 14.01 -44.59 -28.16
N ARG A 683 14.31 -44.20 -26.91
CA ARG A 683 15.41 -43.26 -26.56
C ARG A 683 16.78 -43.64 -27.10
N PRO A 684 17.23 -44.92 -27.08
CA PRO A 684 18.54 -45.31 -27.61
C PRO A 684 18.71 -45.03 -29.11
N PHE A 685 17.62 -44.79 -29.82
CA PHE A 685 17.57 -44.60 -31.26
C PHE A 685 17.28 -43.16 -31.68
N ALA A 686 17.46 -42.19 -30.77
CA ALA A 686 17.26 -40.78 -31.06
C ALA A 686 18.14 -40.25 -32.20
N GLY A 687 19.28 -40.89 -32.49
CA GLY A 687 20.14 -40.57 -33.63
C GLY A 687 19.46 -40.69 -35.02
N ALA A 688 18.27 -41.29 -35.10
CA ALA A 688 17.45 -41.28 -36.31
C ALA A 688 16.88 -39.89 -36.65
N TYR A 689 16.81 -38.99 -35.67
CA TYR A 689 16.27 -37.64 -35.81
C TYR A 689 17.40 -36.61 -35.88
N PRO A 690 17.28 -35.56 -36.70
CA PRO A 690 18.17 -34.40 -36.60
C PRO A 690 18.02 -33.71 -35.24
N GLU A 691 19.11 -33.37 -34.56
CA GLU A 691 19.08 -32.70 -33.25
C GLU A 691 18.34 -31.35 -33.30
N GLN A 692 18.46 -30.62 -34.42
CA GLN A 692 17.69 -29.39 -34.69
C GLN A 692 16.17 -29.59 -34.79
N ARG A 693 15.67 -30.83 -34.80
CA ARG A 693 14.23 -31.16 -34.79
C ARG A 693 13.77 -31.76 -33.47
N ILE A 694 14.66 -31.84 -32.48
CA ILE A 694 14.37 -32.30 -31.12
C ILE A 694 14.46 -31.10 -30.19
N LEU A 695 13.48 -30.93 -29.31
CA LEU A 695 13.51 -29.90 -28.27
C LEU A 695 14.53 -30.25 -27.17
N ASP A 696 15.14 -29.22 -26.60
CA ASP A 696 16.13 -29.38 -25.52
C ASP A 696 15.52 -29.94 -24.22
N ASP A 697 16.32 -30.66 -23.43
CA ASP A 697 15.89 -31.26 -22.16
C ASP A 697 15.39 -30.22 -21.15
N LEU A 698 15.70 -28.93 -21.31
CA LEU A 698 15.17 -27.85 -20.47
C LEU A 698 13.63 -27.83 -20.40
N TYR A 699 12.92 -28.31 -21.42
CA TYR A 699 11.44 -28.34 -21.42
C TYR A 699 10.85 -29.41 -20.49
N LEU A 700 11.66 -30.37 -20.03
CA LEU A 700 11.27 -31.39 -19.04
C LEU A 700 11.20 -30.85 -17.62
N GLY A 701 11.67 -29.62 -17.41
CA GLY A 701 11.82 -29.00 -16.11
C GLY A 701 13.11 -29.39 -15.39
N SER A 702 13.42 -28.66 -14.31
CA SER A 702 14.59 -28.89 -13.48
C SER A 702 14.22 -29.62 -12.18
N GLU A 703 15.16 -30.39 -11.62
CA GLU A 703 14.93 -31.13 -10.37
C GLU A 703 14.66 -30.22 -9.17
N ASP A 704 15.16 -28.98 -9.20
CA ASP A 704 14.90 -27.96 -8.18
C ASP A 704 13.58 -27.19 -8.39
N GLY A 705 12.79 -27.56 -9.41
CA GLY A 705 11.50 -26.96 -9.72
C GLY A 705 11.55 -25.53 -10.29
N LYS A 706 12.75 -24.96 -10.53
CA LYS A 706 12.89 -23.60 -11.05
C LYS A 706 12.52 -23.47 -12.52
N ILE A 707 12.67 -24.55 -13.29
CA ILE A 707 12.19 -24.68 -14.67
C ILE A 707 10.99 -25.63 -14.64
N PRO A 708 9.81 -25.19 -15.07
CA PRO A 708 8.62 -26.05 -15.11
C PRO A 708 8.68 -27.04 -16.27
N ASN A 709 8.08 -28.22 -16.08
CA ASN A 709 7.85 -29.16 -17.18
C ASN A 709 6.67 -28.65 -18.02
N VAL A 710 6.92 -28.39 -19.30
CA VAL A 710 5.91 -27.86 -20.23
C VAL A 710 5.66 -28.78 -21.42
N VAL A 711 6.18 -30.02 -21.41
CA VAL A 711 6.10 -30.92 -22.57
C VAL A 711 4.65 -31.22 -22.95
N THR A 712 3.78 -31.50 -21.97
CA THR A 712 2.35 -31.75 -22.23
C THR A 712 1.69 -30.54 -22.91
N ALA A 713 1.97 -29.32 -22.42
CA ALA A 713 1.44 -28.10 -23.01
C ALA A 713 1.90 -27.91 -24.47
N LEU A 714 3.19 -28.17 -24.74
CA LEU A 714 3.74 -28.11 -26.11
C LEU A 714 3.08 -29.14 -27.05
N VAL A 715 2.73 -30.31 -26.53
CA VAL A 715 2.04 -31.36 -27.30
C VAL A 715 0.61 -30.93 -27.61
N ASP A 716 -0.13 -30.45 -26.61
CA ASP A 716 -1.53 -30.05 -26.74
C ASP A 716 -1.70 -28.82 -27.65
N TRP A 717 -0.79 -27.85 -27.57
CA TRP A 717 -0.73 -26.73 -28.53
C TRP A 717 -0.31 -27.15 -29.95
N GLY A 718 0.08 -28.40 -30.14
CA GLY A 718 0.55 -28.94 -31.42
C GLY A 718 1.88 -28.35 -31.87
N ILE A 719 2.74 -27.98 -30.92
CA ILE A 719 4.10 -27.51 -31.14
C ILE A 719 5.07 -28.68 -31.27
N ALA A 720 4.91 -29.70 -30.41
CA ALA A 720 5.77 -30.88 -30.37
C ALA A 720 4.99 -32.20 -30.52
N PHE A 721 5.63 -33.22 -31.07
CA PHE A 721 5.17 -34.60 -30.97
C PHE A 721 5.72 -35.23 -29.68
N PRO A 722 4.89 -35.92 -28.87
CA PRO A 722 5.32 -36.47 -27.59
C PRO A 722 6.29 -37.64 -27.73
N ASP A 723 6.18 -38.37 -28.84
CA ASP A 723 6.84 -39.65 -29.05
C ASP A 723 7.00 -39.94 -30.57
N PRO A 724 8.02 -40.72 -30.99
CA PRO A 724 8.19 -41.12 -32.39
C PRO A 724 6.99 -41.84 -33.00
N LEU A 725 6.21 -42.61 -32.22
CA LEU A 725 5.02 -43.29 -32.71
C LEU A 725 3.79 -42.37 -32.54
N ILE A 726 3.21 -41.94 -33.66
CA ILE A 726 2.05 -41.04 -33.67
C ILE A 726 0.88 -41.63 -34.45
N GLN A 727 -0.31 -41.06 -34.25
CA GLN A 727 -1.47 -41.26 -35.11
C GLN A 727 -1.59 -40.08 -36.07
N ASP A 728 -1.69 -40.36 -37.36
CA ASP A 728 -1.76 -39.36 -38.42
C ASP A 728 -2.90 -39.66 -39.40
N LYS A 729 -3.43 -38.62 -40.05
CA LYS A 729 -4.39 -38.75 -41.14
C LYS A 729 -3.70 -38.36 -42.44
N PRO A 730 -3.42 -39.30 -43.37
CA PRO A 730 -2.68 -38.99 -44.57
C PRO A 730 -3.42 -37.94 -45.41
N PRO A 731 -2.85 -36.73 -45.62
CA PRO A 731 -3.57 -35.59 -46.20
C PRO A 731 -3.93 -35.79 -47.67
N SER A 732 -3.20 -36.65 -48.40
CA SER A 732 -3.46 -37.02 -49.79
C SER A 732 -4.13 -38.39 -49.95
N GLY A 733 -4.69 -38.94 -48.86
CA GLY A 733 -5.19 -40.31 -48.83
C GLY A 733 -4.07 -41.34 -49.00
N LEU A 734 -4.40 -42.53 -49.49
CA LEU A 734 -3.42 -43.60 -49.74
C LEU A 734 -3.04 -43.60 -51.22
N THR A 735 -1.80 -43.19 -51.51
CA THR A 735 -1.25 -43.23 -52.87
C THR A 735 -1.21 -44.67 -53.41
N PRO A 736 -1.22 -44.88 -54.74
CA PRO A 736 -1.12 -46.23 -55.31
C PRO A 736 0.09 -47.03 -54.80
N GLN A 737 1.22 -46.36 -54.54
CA GLN A 737 2.43 -46.98 -53.97
C GLN A 737 2.25 -47.39 -52.51
N ARG A 738 1.58 -46.57 -51.68
CA ARG A 738 1.24 -46.96 -50.30
C ARG A 738 0.23 -48.10 -50.29
N LEU A 739 -0.76 -48.07 -51.17
CA LEU A 739 -1.74 -49.15 -51.32
C LEU A 739 -1.09 -50.47 -51.75
N SER A 740 -0.06 -50.45 -52.62
CA SER A 740 0.63 -51.70 -52.99
C SER A 740 1.37 -52.38 -51.84
N VAL A 741 1.66 -51.65 -50.75
CA VAL A 741 2.29 -52.22 -49.55
C VAL A 741 1.27 -52.54 -48.45
N LEU A 742 0.29 -51.67 -48.23
CA LEU A 742 -0.69 -51.81 -47.13
C LEU A 742 -1.91 -52.65 -47.52
N GLY A 743 -2.23 -52.73 -48.80
CA GLY A 743 -3.44 -53.38 -49.32
C GLY A 743 -3.40 -54.89 -49.16
N ILE A 744 -4.54 -55.44 -48.73
CA ILE A 744 -4.75 -56.89 -48.63
C ILE A 744 -5.73 -57.29 -49.73
N GLY A 745 -5.29 -58.19 -50.61
CA GLY A 745 -6.04 -58.59 -51.81
C GLY A 745 -5.67 -57.78 -53.06
N ASP A 746 -6.51 -57.82 -54.09
CA ASP A 746 -6.28 -57.07 -55.33
C ASP A 746 -6.60 -55.59 -55.14
N VAL A 747 -5.55 -54.76 -55.13
CA VAL A 747 -5.65 -53.29 -55.02
C VAL A 747 -5.25 -52.56 -56.31
N LYS A 748 -5.03 -53.29 -57.42
CA LYS A 748 -4.63 -52.68 -58.69
C LYS A 748 -5.73 -51.76 -59.24
N GLY A 749 -5.34 -50.57 -59.70
CA GLY A 749 -6.25 -49.59 -60.28
C GLY A 749 -7.20 -48.91 -59.27
N VAL A 750 -6.97 -49.06 -57.96
CA VAL A 750 -7.73 -48.36 -56.91
C VAL A 750 -7.03 -47.07 -56.51
N THR A 751 -7.80 -45.98 -56.39
CA THR A 751 -7.35 -44.70 -55.82
C THR A 751 -8.11 -44.40 -54.53
N VAL A 752 -7.38 -44.05 -53.46
CA VAL A 752 -7.97 -43.66 -52.17
C VAL A 752 -7.57 -42.22 -51.89
N ASN A 753 -8.43 -41.27 -52.24
CA ASN A 753 -8.13 -39.83 -52.11
C ASN A 753 -8.44 -39.26 -50.72
N ASN A 754 -9.27 -39.95 -49.92
CA ASN A 754 -9.61 -39.57 -48.56
C ASN A 754 -9.91 -40.83 -47.74
N VAL A 755 -9.31 -40.95 -46.55
CA VAL A 755 -9.51 -42.07 -45.63
C VAL A 755 -10.62 -41.81 -44.59
N GLY A 756 -11.37 -40.71 -44.73
CA GLY A 756 -12.42 -40.31 -43.79
C GLY A 756 -11.86 -39.93 -42.43
N ASN A 757 -12.54 -40.36 -41.36
CA ASN A 757 -12.11 -40.08 -39.98
C ASN A 757 -11.04 -41.05 -39.44
N GLN A 758 -10.56 -41.99 -40.25
CA GLN A 758 -9.60 -43.00 -39.82
C GLN A 758 -8.19 -42.42 -39.67
N SER A 759 -7.53 -42.69 -38.54
CA SER A 759 -6.11 -42.35 -38.28
C SER A 759 -5.22 -43.56 -38.43
N PHE A 760 -4.04 -43.42 -39.02
CA PHE A 760 -3.06 -44.47 -39.23
C PHE A 760 -1.86 -44.23 -38.32
N SER A 761 -1.19 -45.29 -37.86
CA SER A 761 0.07 -45.10 -37.14
C SER A 761 1.16 -44.65 -38.10
N GLN A 762 2.01 -43.73 -37.64
CA GLN A 762 3.09 -43.13 -38.44
C GLN A 762 4.28 -42.80 -37.53
N ILE A 763 5.46 -42.67 -38.12
CA ILE A 763 6.65 -42.14 -37.44
C ILE A 763 6.60 -40.61 -37.52
N ALA A 764 6.65 -39.94 -36.37
CA ALA A 764 6.70 -38.48 -36.29
C ALA A 764 7.89 -37.94 -37.09
N LEU A 765 7.67 -36.90 -37.89
CA LEU A 765 8.68 -36.29 -38.76
C LEU A 765 9.38 -37.26 -39.73
N LEU A 766 8.75 -38.40 -40.06
CA LEU A 766 9.34 -39.37 -40.97
C LEU A 766 9.80 -38.70 -42.27
N GLN A 767 8.95 -37.82 -42.82
CA GLN A 767 9.26 -37.03 -44.00
C GLN A 767 9.20 -35.53 -43.72
N PRO A 768 10.15 -34.75 -44.25
CA PRO A 768 11.39 -35.21 -44.90
C PRO A 768 12.50 -35.57 -43.89
N ASP A 769 12.36 -35.17 -42.62
CA ASP A 769 13.48 -35.03 -41.68
C ASP A 769 14.21 -36.33 -41.35
N VAL A 770 13.49 -37.34 -40.83
CA VAL A 770 14.09 -38.61 -40.40
C VAL A 770 14.67 -39.37 -41.58
N LEU A 771 13.95 -39.45 -42.71
CA LEU A 771 14.46 -40.14 -43.89
C LEU A 771 15.68 -39.43 -44.50
N ASN A 772 15.70 -38.09 -44.53
CA ASN A 772 16.87 -37.35 -45.00
C ASN A 772 18.08 -37.58 -44.08
N ARG A 773 17.87 -37.56 -42.75
CA ARG A 773 18.92 -37.86 -41.76
C ARG A 773 19.50 -39.25 -41.97
N CYS A 774 18.66 -40.26 -42.17
CA CYS A 774 19.11 -41.62 -42.44
C CYS A 774 19.92 -41.76 -43.73
N GLN A 775 19.77 -40.85 -44.69
CA GLN A 775 20.55 -40.86 -45.92
C GLN A 775 21.95 -40.25 -45.76
N GLU A 776 22.25 -39.61 -44.62
CA GLU A 776 23.56 -39.00 -44.33
C GLU A 776 24.61 -40.04 -43.93
N GLY A 777 24.20 -41.14 -43.28
CA GLY A 777 25.13 -42.16 -42.79
C GLY A 777 24.46 -43.46 -42.32
N ALA A 778 25.28 -44.52 -42.25
CA ALA A 778 24.81 -45.86 -41.87
C ALA A 778 24.39 -45.96 -40.39
N ASP A 779 24.93 -45.11 -39.52
CA ASP A 779 24.60 -45.11 -38.09
C ASP A 779 23.22 -44.49 -37.83
N GLU A 780 22.86 -43.43 -38.55
CA GLU A 780 21.53 -42.79 -38.55
C GLU A 780 20.46 -43.76 -39.07
N ALA A 781 20.74 -44.44 -40.19
CA ALA A 781 19.85 -45.46 -40.73
C ALA A 781 19.72 -46.67 -39.80
N ARG A 782 20.82 -47.13 -39.16
CA ARG A 782 20.75 -48.16 -38.11
C ARG A 782 19.91 -47.72 -36.93
N SER A 783 19.94 -46.44 -36.56
CA SER A 783 19.10 -45.88 -35.51
C SER A 783 17.61 -45.98 -35.89
N LEU A 784 17.22 -45.63 -37.12
CA LEU A 784 15.84 -45.80 -37.57
C LEU A 784 15.41 -47.27 -37.61
N LEU A 785 16.28 -48.17 -38.08
CA LEU A 785 16.01 -49.61 -38.06
C LEU A 785 15.83 -50.13 -36.63
N GLY A 786 16.70 -49.74 -35.71
CA GLY A 786 16.62 -50.09 -34.29
C GLY A 786 15.35 -49.54 -33.63
N LEU A 787 14.96 -48.29 -33.93
CA LEU A 787 13.71 -47.69 -33.50
C LEU A 787 12.51 -48.52 -33.96
N VAL A 788 12.50 -48.94 -35.23
CA VAL A 788 11.42 -49.76 -35.79
C VAL A 788 11.33 -51.12 -35.11
N LEU A 789 12.46 -51.81 -34.93
CA LEU A 789 12.48 -53.18 -34.38
C LEU A 789 12.26 -53.23 -32.86
N CYS A 790 12.89 -52.32 -32.11
CA CYS A 790 12.87 -52.34 -30.66
C CYS A 790 11.70 -51.56 -30.05
N TYR A 791 11.14 -50.59 -30.80
CA TYR A 791 10.05 -49.76 -30.30
C TYR A 791 8.76 -49.87 -31.11
N LEU A 792 8.76 -49.65 -32.44
CA LEU A 792 7.49 -49.67 -33.17
C LEU A 792 6.90 -51.07 -33.32
N ALA A 793 7.69 -52.08 -33.67
CA ALA A 793 7.17 -53.43 -33.90
C ALA A 793 6.45 -54.01 -32.66
N PRO A 794 6.96 -53.84 -31.43
CA PRO A 794 6.29 -54.30 -30.22
C PRO A 794 5.11 -53.42 -29.77
N ASN A 795 5.14 -52.11 -30.02
CA ASN A 795 4.18 -51.16 -29.42
C ASN A 795 3.09 -50.67 -30.38
N ASP A 796 3.27 -50.80 -31.69
CA ASP A 796 2.24 -50.50 -32.67
C ASP A 796 1.59 -51.79 -33.17
N ASN A 797 0.32 -52.04 -32.81
CA ASN A 797 -0.40 -53.19 -33.35
C ASN A 797 -0.98 -52.93 -34.75
N ALA A 798 -0.97 -51.68 -35.23
CA ALA A 798 -1.65 -51.33 -36.48
C ALA A 798 -1.02 -51.96 -37.73
N TRP A 799 0.24 -52.43 -37.68
CA TRP A 799 0.85 -53.17 -38.79
C TRP A 799 0.41 -54.64 -38.87
N ARG A 800 -0.20 -55.17 -37.81
CA ARG A 800 -0.87 -56.48 -37.75
C ARG A 800 -2.37 -56.36 -38.01
N GLU A 801 -2.97 -55.26 -37.58
CA GLU A 801 -4.40 -55.01 -37.72
C GLU A 801 -4.80 -54.55 -39.12
N THR A 802 -6.00 -54.95 -39.53
CA THR A 802 -6.59 -54.59 -40.83
C THR A 802 -7.80 -53.69 -40.64
N ARG A 803 -8.02 -52.76 -41.56
CA ARG A 803 -9.18 -51.87 -41.59
C ARG A 803 -9.68 -51.65 -43.02
N ILE A 804 -10.95 -51.26 -43.15
CA ILE A 804 -11.59 -51.05 -44.45
C ILE A 804 -11.60 -49.55 -44.77
N VAL A 805 -11.03 -49.16 -45.91
CA VAL A 805 -11.08 -47.80 -46.46
C VAL A 805 -11.87 -47.77 -47.77
N LYS A 806 -12.51 -46.64 -48.05
CA LYS A 806 -13.24 -46.42 -49.31
C LYS A 806 -12.29 -45.88 -50.38
N GLY A 807 -12.13 -46.62 -51.46
CA GLY A 807 -11.40 -46.21 -52.66
C GLY A 807 -12.30 -46.15 -53.88
N ARG A 808 -11.73 -45.79 -55.03
CA ARG A 808 -12.40 -45.83 -56.34
C ARG A 808 -11.63 -46.68 -57.33
N ARG A 809 -12.33 -47.57 -58.06
CA ARG A 809 -11.80 -48.35 -59.19
C ARG A 809 -12.65 -48.07 -60.40
N GLY A 810 -12.06 -47.49 -61.46
CA GLY A 810 -12.79 -47.19 -62.70
C GLY A 810 -14.04 -46.31 -62.51
N GLY A 811 -14.04 -45.42 -61.50
CA GLY A 811 -15.16 -44.51 -61.20
C GLY A 811 -16.23 -45.06 -60.25
N GLN A 812 -16.17 -46.33 -59.85
CA GLN A 812 -17.05 -46.92 -58.84
C GLN A 812 -16.37 -46.93 -57.46
N ASP A 813 -17.15 -46.71 -56.41
CA ASP A 813 -16.68 -46.82 -55.02
C ASP A 813 -16.45 -48.30 -54.68
N VAL A 814 -15.28 -48.61 -54.10
CA VAL A 814 -14.88 -49.96 -53.71
C VAL A 814 -14.30 -49.92 -52.30
N GLU A 815 -14.62 -50.92 -51.50
CA GLU A 815 -14.02 -51.09 -50.18
C GLU A 815 -12.71 -51.87 -50.31
N VAL A 816 -11.64 -51.34 -49.73
CA VAL A 816 -10.32 -51.97 -49.72
C VAL A 816 -9.87 -52.20 -48.29
N THR A 817 -9.41 -53.42 -48.02
CA THR A 817 -8.80 -53.75 -46.74
C THR A 817 -7.33 -53.34 -46.76
N VAL A 818 -6.90 -52.55 -45.78
CA VAL A 818 -5.53 -52.06 -45.63
C VAL A 818 -5.01 -52.30 -44.21
N THR A 819 -3.70 -52.47 -44.06
CA THR A 819 -3.05 -52.43 -42.74
C THR A 819 -2.98 -50.99 -42.20
N GLY A 820 -3.11 -50.84 -40.89
CA GLY A 820 -3.20 -49.53 -40.22
C GLY A 820 -1.90 -48.75 -40.04
N ALA A 821 -0.74 -49.31 -40.41
CA ALA A 821 0.57 -48.70 -40.21
C ALA A 821 1.13 -48.00 -41.46
N LEU A 822 0.99 -46.68 -41.52
CA LEU A 822 1.47 -45.86 -42.63
C LEU A 822 3.01 -45.84 -42.72
N TRP A 823 3.68 -45.84 -41.57
CA TRP A 823 5.15 -45.87 -41.51
C TRP A 823 5.74 -47.08 -42.25
N LEU A 824 5.08 -48.24 -42.16
CA LEU A 824 5.55 -49.46 -42.82
C LEU A 824 5.56 -49.31 -44.35
N ALA A 825 4.53 -48.65 -44.90
CA ALA A 825 4.49 -48.35 -46.33
C ALA A 825 5.63 -47.42 -46.75
N ASP A 826 5.78 -46.31 -46.02
CA ASP A 826 6.75 -45.28 -46.35
C ASP A 826 8.19 -45.80 -46.25
N LEU A 827 8.51 -46.67 -45.28
CA LEU A 827 9.83 -47.29 -45.16
C LEU A 827 10.15 -48.28 -46.30
N ARG A 828 9.14 -48.94 -46.89
CA ARG A 828 9.35 -49.92 -47.97
C ARG A 828 9.42 -49.29 -49.36
N ILE A 829 8.71 -48.18 -49.58
CA ILE A 829 8.67 -47.54 -50.91
C ILE A 829 9.71 -46.44 -51.10
N ARG A 830 10.33 -45.93 -50.02
CA ARG A 830 11.28 -44.81 -50.07
C ARG A 830 12.70 -45.29 -49.89
N ALA A 831 13.62 -44.62 -50.59
CA ALA A 831 15.04 -44.88 -50.49
C ALA A 831 15.63 -44.13 -49.28
N TRP A 832 15.99 -44.86 -48.24
CA TRP A 832 16.55 -44.29 -47.00
C TRP A 832 17.72 -45.08 -46.43
N VAL A 833 17.99 -46.27 -46.97
CA VAL A 833 19.12 -47.10 -46.54
C VAL A 833 20.35 -46.69 -47.35
N PRO A 834 21.39 -46.12 -46.72
CA PRO A 834 22.64 -45.80 -47.38
C PRO A 834 23.43 -47.08 -47.63
N VAL A 835 23.77 -47.34 -48.88
CA VAL A 835 24.59 -48.49 -49.29
C VAL A 835 25.84 -47.96 -49.99
N PRO A 836 27.05 -48.19 -49.45
CA PRO A 836 28.27 -47.82 -50.14
C PRO A 836 28.42 -48.67 -51.41
N ASP A 837 28.77 -48.02 -52.53
CA ASP A 837 29.20 -48.70 -53.74
C ASP A 837 30.68 -49.11 -53.68
N GLU A 838 31.20 -49.72 -54.75
CA GLU A 838 32.57 -50.23 -54.82
C GLU A 838 33.65 -49.13 -54.72
N ASP A 839 33.27 -47.85 -54.90
CA ASP A 839 34.15 -46.67 -54.80
C ASP A 839 33.92 -45.87 -53.49
N ASP A 840 33.26 -46.47 -52.49
CA ASP A 840 32.92 -45.85 -51.20
C ASP A 840 31.94 -44.65 -51.32
N LYS A 841 31.21 -44.53 -52.44
CA LYS A 841 30.13 -43.56 -52.61
C LYS A 841 28.79 -44.15 -52.19
N THR A 842 28.09 -43.43 -51.32
CA THR A 842 26.82 -43.88 -50.77
C THR A 842 25.66 -43.70 -51.74
N THR A 843 25.03 -44.80 -52.15
CA THR A 843 23.78 -44.81 -52.91
C THR A 843 22.58 -45.05 -51.99
N LYS A 844 21.48 -44.35 -52.23
CA LYS A 844 20.25 -44.43 -51.43
C LYS A 844 19.36 -45.54 -51.97
N MET A 845 19.10 -46.58 -51.17
CA MET A 845 18.29 -47.73 -51.57
C MET A 845 17.03 -47.89 -50.71
N ILE A 846 16.01 -48.57 -51.26
CA ILE A 846 14.81 -48.97 -50.51
C ILE A 846 15.12 -50.08 -49.51
N ALA A 847 14.37 -50.15 -48.41
CA ALA A 847 14.51 -51.21 -47.42
C ALA A 847 13.95 -52.54 -47.95
N ASN A 848 14.83 -53.54 -48.07
CA ASN A 848 14.51 -54.93 -48.37
C ASN A 848 15.50 -55.84 -47.62
N ARG A 849 15.34 -57.17 -47.72
CA ARG A 849 16.23 -58.13 -47.05
C ARG A 849 17.72 -57.80 -47.27
N ALA A 850 18.15 -57.68 -48.53
CA ALA A 850 19.56 -57.49 -48.85
C ALA A 850 20.14 -56.16 -48.36
N THR A 851 19.37 -55.07 -48.43
CA THR A 851 19.83 -53.75 -47.97
C THR A 851 19.86 -53.65 -46.45
N LEU A 852 18.89 -54.25 -45.75
CA LEU A 852 18.85 -54.28 -44.28
C LEU A 852 19.91 -55.24 -43.69
N GLU A 853 20.22 -56.37 -44.34
CA GLU A 853 21.33 -57.25 -43.96
C GLU A 853 22.68 -56.52 -44.03
N ARG A 854 22.89 -55.72 -45.08
CA ARG A 854 24.10 -54.88 -45.22
C ARG A 854 24.18 -53.75 -44.20
N LEU A 855 23.04 -53.15 -43.85
CA LEU A 855 22.96 -52.10 -42.83
C LEU A 855 23.35 -52.63 -41.44
N GLY A 856 23.08 -53.92 -41.19
CA GLY A 856 23.45 -54.65 -39.97
C GLY A 856 22.36 -54.63 -38.92
N ILE A 857 21.80 -55.81 -38.62
CA ILE A 857 20.82 -56.02 -37.54
C ILE A 857 21.57 -56.47 -36.29
N ASP A 858 21.48 -55.71 -35.20
CA ASP A 858 22.06 -56.14 -33.92
C ASP A 858 21.27 -57.33 -33.36
N SER A 859 21.96 -58.45 -33.13
CA SER A 859 21.42 -59.65 -32.46
C SER A 859 20.65 -59.34 -31.17
N LYS A 860 21.07 -58.32 -30.41
CA LYS A 860 20.42 -57.92 -29.15
C LYS A 860 19.01 -57.37 -29.36
N TRP A 861 18.72 -56.76 -30.51
CA TRP A 861 17.39 -56.22 -30.84
C TRP A 861 16.35 -57.31 -31.05
N LEU A 862 16.79 -58.53 -31.37
CA LEU A 862 15.94 -59.69 -31.63
C LEU A 862 15.74 -60.58 -30.39
N SER A 863 16.64 -60.51 -29.41
CA SER A 863 16.62 -61.36 -28.22
C SER A 863 15.35 -61.12 -27.39
N GLY A 864 14.45 -62.09 -27.34
CA GLY A 864 13.17 -61.98 -26.62
C GLY A 864 12.17 -61.02 -27.27
N ASN A 865 12.42 -60.56 -28.49
CA ASN A 865 11.58 -59.62 -29.24
C ASN A 865 10.93 -60.32 -30.45
N ASP A 866 9.89 -61.12 -30.18
CA ASP A 866 9.16 -61.86 -31.22
C ASP A 866 8.52 -60.91 -32.25
N ALA A 867 8.15 -59.70 -31.84
CA ALA A 867 7.54 -58.71 -32.72
C ALA A 867 8.50 -58.19 -33.81
N ALA A 868 9.77 -57.96 -33.47
CA ALA A 868 10.79 -57.60 -34.46
C ALA A 868 11.04 -58.74 -35.46
N ILE A 869 11.10 -59.98 -34.97
CA ILE A 869 11.31 -61.17 -35.81
C ILE A 869 10.15 -61.35 -36.78
N GLU A 870 8.91 -61.27 -36.27
CA GLU A 870 7.68 -61.34 -37.08
C GLU A 870 7.62 -60.22 -38.13
N LEU A 871 7.95 -58.97 -37.76
CA LEU A 871 7.95 -57.86 -38.70
C LEU A 871 8.94 -58.08 -39.85
N LEU A 872 10.17 -58.49 -39.52
CA LEU A 872 11.21 -58.74 -40.52
C LEU A 872 10.85 -59.92 -41.43
N SER A 873 10.34 -61.02 -40.87
CA SER A 873 9.99 -62.20 -41.66
C SER A 873 8.77 -61.96 -42.56
N THR A 874 7.71 -61.34 -42.03
CA THR A 874 6.45 -61.17 -42.75
C THR A 874 6.44 -59.96 -43.69
N ARG A 875 7.19 -58.89 -43.39
CA ARG A 875 7.13 -57.63 -44.16
C ARG A 875 8.42 -57.29 -44.92
N PHE A 876 9.55 -57.85 -44.53
CA PHE A 876 10.86 -57.63 -45.17
C PHE A 876 11.50 -58.92 -45.72
N GLU A 877 10.77 -60.03 -45.73
CA GLU A 877 11.15 -61.31 -46.39
C GLU A 877 12.39 -61.99 -45.78
N PHE A 878 12.65 -61.77 -44.50
CA PHE A 878 13.68 -62.51 -43.75
C PHE A 878 13.22 -63.93 -43.39
N ASP A 879 14.18 -64.85 -43.25
CA ASP A 879 13.89 -66.18 -42.73
C ASP A 879 13.79 -66.15 -41.19
N GLU A 880 12.66 -66.61 -40.65
CA GLU A 880 12.39 -66.56 -39.20
C GLU A 880 13.37 -67.43 -38.39
N LEU A 881 13.77 -68.59 -38.92
CA LEU A 881 14.72 -69.48 -38.25
C LEU A 881 16.10 -68.80 -38.17
N GLU A 882 16.55 -68.12 -39.22
CA GLU A 882 17.80 -67.36 -39.20
C GLU A 882 17.79 -66.23 -38.17
N LEU A 883 16.68 -65.47 -38.08
CA LEU A 883 16.51 -64.41 -37.09
C LEU A 883 16.48 -64.94 -35.66
N ARG A 884 15.78 -66.06 -35.39
CA ARG A 884 15.73 -66.70 -34.05
C ARG A 884 17.08 -67.29 -33.65
N LEU A 885 17.89 -67.73 -34.60
CA LEU A 885 19.25 -68.18 -34.32
C LEU A 885 20.17 -67.00 -34.02
N LEU A 886 20.05 -65.90 -34.76
CA LEU A 886 20.78 -64.65 -34.50
C LEU A 886 20.46 -64.10 -33.11
N SER A 887 19.19 -64.18 -32.68
CA SER A 887 18.73 -63.71 -31.37
C SER A 887 19.21 -64.55 -30.18
N THR A 888 19.51 -65.83 -30.41
CA THR A 888 19.91 -66.77 -29.34
C THR A 888 21.41 -66.70 -29.04
N THR A 889 22.26 -66.50 -30.05
CA THR A 889 23.70 -66.41 -29.85
C THR A 889 24.42 -65.72 -31.03
N ALA A 890 25.29 -64.76 -30.72
CA ALA A 890 26.21 -64.17 -31.70
C ALA A 890 27.41 -65.09 -32.03
N ASP A 891 27.60 -66.18 -31.29
CA ASP A 891 28.67 -67.16 -31.51
C ASP A 891 28.29 -68.11 -32.64
N LYS A 892 29.00 -67.99 -33.78
CA LYS A 892 28.78 -68.83 -34.96
C LYS A 892 28.90 -70.32 -34.66
N THR A 893 29.72 -70.73 -33.69
CA THR A 893 29.91 -72.13 -33.32
C THR A 893 28.73 -72.68 -32.52
N LYS A 894 28.20 -71.91 -31.56
CA LYS A 894 26.96 -72.29 -30.85
C LYS A 894 25.73 -72.26 -31.75
N SER A 895 25.64 -71.28 -32.66
CA SER A 895 24.58 -71.22 -33.68
C SER A 895 24.58 -72.47 -34.56
N LEU A 896 25.76 -72.94 -34.97
CA LEU A 896 25.91 -74.19 -35.73
C LEU A 896 25.50 -75.43 -34.92
N GLN A 897 25.83 -75.50 -33.62
CA GLN A 897 25.41 -76.59 -32.75
C GLN A 897 23.89 -76.64 -32.59
N ILE A 898 23.22 -75.49 -32.44
CA ILE A 898 21.76 -75.39 -32.36
C ILE A 898 21.13 -75.77 -33.71
N ARG A 899 21.67 -75.29 -34.84
CA ARG A 899 21.23 -75.70 -36.19
C ARG A 899 21.32 -77.22 -36.37
N ASN A 900 22.42 -77.84 -35.94
CA ASN A 900 22.59 -79.29 -35.98
C ASN A 900 21.62 -80.02 -35.04
N GLY A 901 21.33 -79.46 -33.86
CA GLY A 901 20.33 -80.00 -32.93
C GLY A 901 18.91 -79.94 -33.48
N LEU A 902 18.54 -78.82 -34.11
CA LEU A 902 17.25 -78.66 -34.80
C LEU A 902 17.15 -79.59 -36.02
N ALA A 903 18.23 -79.74 -36.80
CA ALA A 903 18.28 -80.67 -37.93
C ALA A 903 18.03 -82.12 -37.48
N LYS A 904 18.63 -82.55 -36.36
CA LYS A 904 18.37 -83.87 -35.75
C LYS A 904 16.93 -84.01 -35.25
N LEU A 905 16.35 -82.97 -34.66
CA LEU A 905 14.93 -83.00 -34.26
C LEU A 905 14.00 -83.14 -35.48
N VAL A 906 14.31 -82.44 -36.59
CA VAL A 906 13.58 -82.58 -37.87
C VAL A 906 13.73 -83.99 -38.43
N GLU A 907 14.92 -84.58 -38.36
CA GLU A 907 15.17 -85.97 -38.75
C GLU A 907 14.34 -86.98 -37.93
N ILE A 908 14.17 -86.75 -36.62
CA ILE A 908 13.39 -87.62 -35.72
C ILE A 908 11.87 -87.44 -35.91
N GLY A 909 11.40 -86.19 -36.03
CA GLY A 909 9.97 -85.89 -36.14
C GLY A 909 9.38 -86.11 -37.54
N GLY A 910 10.23 -86.15 -38.58
CA GLY A 910 9.80 -86.32 -39.96
C GLY A 910 8.90 -85.17 -40.45
N PRO A 911 8.04 -85.39 -41.46
CA PRO A 911 7.19 -84.35 -42.03
C PRO A 911 5.97 -83.98 -41.17
N ASN A 912 5.81 -84.54 -39.95
CA ASN A 912 4.62 -84.34 -39.13
C ASN A 912 4.74 -83.06 -38.25
N PRO A 913 3.99 -81.98 -38.54
CA PRO A 913 4.06 -80.74 -37.77
C PRO A 913 3.54 -80.89 -36.34
N GLU A 914 2.60 -81.80 -36.09
CA GLU A 914 1.98 -82.00 -34.77
C GLU A 914 2.97 -82.51 -33.72
N PHE A 915 3.97 -83.28 -34.14
CA PHE A 915 5.04 -83.76 -33.27
C PHE A 915 5.81 -82.60 -32.64
N PHE A 916 6.22 -81.62 -33.45
CA PHE A 916 6.99 -80.47 -32.99
C PHE A 916 6.15 -79.56 -32.08
N THR A 917 4.86 -79.35 -32.39
CA THR A 917 3.95 -78.58 -31.54
C THR A 917 3.79 -79.22 -30.16
N SER A 918 3.55 -80.54 -30.09
CA SER A 918 3.38 -81.24 -28.81
C SER A 918 4.64 -81.19 -27.92
N LEU A 919 5.82 -81.24 -28.53
CA LEU A 919 7.10 -81.18 -27.83
C LEU A 919 7.32 -79.79 -27.19
N VAL A 920 6.95 -78.73 -27.92
CA VAL A 920 7.00 -77.35 -27.40
C VAL A 920 6.06 -77.18 -26.21
N ASP A 921 4.84 -77.74 -26.27
CA ASP A 921 3.85 -77.64 -25.19
C ASP A 921 4.28 -78.37 -23.91
N GLN A 922 4.89 -79.56 -24.03
CA GLN A 922 5.44 -80.28 -22.88
C GLN A 922 6.55 -79.50 -22.17
N VAL A 923 7.45 -78.88 -22.93
CA VAL A 923 8.56 -78.07 -22.36
C VAL A 923 8.03 -76.81 -21.68
N LYS A 924 6.97 -76.18 -22.21
CA LYS A 924 6.31 -75.02 -21.59
C LYS A 924 5.70 -75.38 -20.24
N GLU A 925 4.99 -76.49 -20.13
CA GLU A 925 4.33 -76.93 -18.90
C GLU A 925 5.35 -77.27 -17.78
N GLN A 926 6.47 -77.90 -18.13
CA GLN A 926 7.53 -78.23 -17.18
C GLN A 926 8.22 -76.97 -16.59
N ARG A 927 8.44 -75.95 -17.42
CA ARG A 927 9.02 -74.66 -16.98
C ARG A 927 8.05 -73.84 -16.13
N ARG A 928 6.75 -73.99 -16.31
CA ARG A 928 5.72 -73.33 -15.49
C ARG A 928 5.75 -73.86 -14.05
N ARG A 929 5.66 -75.18 -13.89
CA ARG A 929 5.69 -75.83 -12.57
C ARG A 929 6.94 -75.50 -11.75
N SER A 930 8.09 -75.39 -12.39
CA SER A 930 9.35 -75.05 -11.71
C SER A 930 9.38 -73.61 -11.18
N ARG A 931 8.74 -72.67 -11.87
CA ARG A 931 8.64 -71.26 -11.44
C ARG A 931 7.72 -71.09 -10.23
N ASP A 932 6.60 -71.80 -10.20
CA ASP A 932 5.62 -71.70 -9.11
C ASP A 932 6.20 -72.19 -7.76
N VAL A 933 7.02 -73.25 -7.79
CA VAL A 933 7.70 -73.78 -6.59
C VAL A 933 8.67 -72.76 -5.98
N GLU A 934 9.47 -72.07 -6.80
CA GLU A 934 10.44 -71.10 -6.32
C GLU A 934 9.76 -69.82 -5.78
N LYS A 935 8.61 -69.43 -6.36
CA LYS A 935 7.78 -68.31 -5.87
C LYS A 935 7.27 -68.58 -4.45
N CYS A 936 6.73 -69.76 -4.18
CA CYS A 936 6.25 -70.12 -2.84
C CYS A 936 7.36 -70.21 -1.79
N ARG A 937 8.56 -70.66 -2.17
CA ARG A 937 9.71 -70.78 -1.25
C ARG A 937 10.19 -69.42 -0.75
N LYS A 938 10.28 -68.42 -1.64
CA LYS A 938 10.70 -67.06 -1.29
C LYS A 938 9.71 -66.36 -0.37
N LEU A 939 8.41 -66.52 -0.62
CA LEU A 939 7.34 -65.95 0.23
C LEU A 939 7.40 -66.50 1.66
N GLY A 940 7.60 -67.80 1.82
CA GLY A 940 7.68 -68.43 3.15
C GLY A 940 8.82 -67.86 4.01
N LEU A 941 9.99 -67.64 3.44
CA LEU A 941 11.16 -67.10 4.16
C LEU A 941 10.93 -65.65 4.60
N ALA A 942 10.35 -64.81 3.73
CA ALA A 942 10.06 -63.41 4.05
C ALA A 942 9.07 -63.29 5.23
N VAL A 943 8.04 -64.16 5.27
CA VAL A 943 7.09 -64.21 6.38
C VAL A 943 7.77 -64.67 7.68
N GLN A 944 8.68 -65.64 7.62
CA GLN A 944 9.43 -66.12 8.77
C GLN A 944 10.33 -65.03 9.38
N GLU A 945 11.03 -64.25 8.55
CA GLU A 945 11.87 -63.13 8.98
C GLU A 945 11.02 -62.01 9.60
N ALA A 946 9.86 -61.71 9.03
CA ALA A 946 8.94 -60.70 9.57
C ALA A 946 8.39 -61.10 10.95
N VAL A 947 8.04 -62.38 11.17
CA VAL A 947 7.59 -62.86 12.49
C VAL A 947 8.71 -62.74 13.52
N ALA A 948 9.94 -63.07 13.14
CA ALA A 948 11.10 -62.91 14.03
C ALA A 948 11.32 -61.43 14.38
N ALA A 949 11.25 -60.51 13.41
CA ALA A 949 11.35 -59.07 13.64
C ALA A 949 10.21 -58.54 14.52
N ALA A 950 8.99 -59.08 14.40
CA ALA A 950 7.85 -58.69 15.24
C ALA A 950 8.06 -59.10 16.71
N MET A 951 8.64 -60.28 16.95
CA MET A 951 8.94 -60.75 18.30
C MET A 951 10.17 -60.08 18.92
N ASP A 952 11.20 -59.77 18.13
CA ASP A 952 12.38 -59.01 18.57
C ASP A 952 12.00 -57.58 19.00
N LYS A 953 11.12 -56.93 18.24
CA LYS A 953 10.57 -55.60 18.60
C LYS A 953 9.79 -55.61 19.92
N LEU A 954 9.26 -56.76 20.32
CA LEU A 954 8.55 -56.95 21.59
C LEU A 954 9.47 -57.46 22.72
N GLY A 955 10.79 -57.52 22.49
CA GLY A 955 11.80 -57.81 23.51
C GLY A 955 12.17 -59.28 23.69
N LEU A 956 11.82 -60.16 22.74
CA LEU A 956 12.22 -61.58 22.77
C LEU A 956 13.34 -61.86 21.77
N LYS A 957 14.43 -62.49 22.22
CA LYS A 957 15.51 -62.91 21.31
C LYS A 957 15.22 -64.29 20.73
N LEU A 958 15.20 -64.37 19.40
CA LEU A 958 15.03 -65.64 18.68
C LEU A 958 16.35 -66.13 18.11
N LYS A 959 16.58 -67.43 18.21
CA LYS A 959 17.71 -68.13 17.59
C LYS A 959 17.19 -69.08 16.52
N LEU A 960 17.62 -68.88 15.27
CA LEU A 960 17.26 -69.73 14.14
C LEU A 960 17.88 -71.13 14.26
N ILE A 961 17.08 -72.18 14.09
CA ILE A 961 17.51 -73.59 14.16
C ILE A 961 17.24 -74.34 12.85
N ASP A 962 16.06 -74.16 12.23
CA ASP A 962 15.68 -74.67 10.90
C ASP A 962 15.99 -76.16 10.65
N ARG A 963 15.58 -77.04 11.58
CA ARG A 963 15.72 -78.51 11.44
C ARG A 963 14.53 -79.32 11.91
N GLU A 964 13.83 -78.86 12.94
CA GLU A 964 12.63 -79.50 13.50
C GLU A 964 11.59 -78.48 13.98
N PHE A 965 12.02 -77.24 14.15
CA PHE A 965 11.24 -76.03 14.36
C PHE A 965 12.09 -74.86 13.83
N ASP A 966 11.48 -73.71 13.57
CA ASP A 966 12.17 -72.56 12.99
C ASP A 966 13.07 -71.84 14.00
N TYR A 967 12.55 -71.50 15.19
CA TYR A 967 13.24 -70.66 16.18
C TYR A 967 13.19 -71.19 17.62
N GLU A 968 14.25 -70.94 18.38
CA GLU A 968 14.28 -71.06 19.84
C GLU A 968 14.11 -69.66 20.46
N VAL A 969 13.14 -69.49 21.35
CA VAL A 969 12.79 -68.20 21.97
C VAL A 969 13.39 -68.12 23.37
N VAL A 970 14.28 -67.15 23.57
CA VAL A 970 15.03 -66.93 24.81
C VAL A 970 14.53 -65.65 25.51
N MET A 971 14.28 -65.72 26.81
CA MET A 971 13.91 -64.56 27.64
C MET A 971 15.15 -63.99 28.34
N GLU A 972 15.34 -62.67 28.26
CA GLU A 972 16.37 -61.97 29.03
C GLU A 972 15.82 -61.59 30.41
N SER A 973 16.41 -62.10 31.49
CA SER A 973 16.09 -61.70 32.86
C SER A 973 16.77 -60.37 33.20
N SER A 974 15.99 -59.30 33.39
CA SER A 974 16.49 -58.04 33.95
C SER A 974 16.51 -58.08 35.48
N GLY A 975 17.70 -58.07 36.09
CA GLY A 975 17.90 -57.76 37.52
C GLY A 975 18.72 -58.78 38.33
N SER A 976 19.87 -58.31 38.84
CA SER A 976 20.76 -58.79 39.91
C SER A 976 20.89 -60.30 40.22
N ILE A 977 22.14 -60.76 40.17
CA ILE A 977 22.65 -62.01 40.77
C ILE A 977 22.36 -61.99 42.28
N GLU A 978 21.27 -62.64 42.73
CA GLU A 978 21.22 -63.34 44.02
C GLU A 978 19.95 -64.19 44.29
N ASP A 979 18.89 -64.12 43.48
CA ASP A 979 17.68 -64.96 43.68
C ASP A 979 17.51 -66.09 42.64
N ALA A 980 18.64 -66.69 42.26
CA ALA A 980 18.74 -67.75 41.25
C ALA A 980 18.28 -69.15 41.71
N ALA A 981 17.66 -69.29 42.89
CA ALA A 981 17.34 -70.60 43.47
C ALA A 981 15.84 -70.96 43.53
N THR A 982 14.92 -70.08 43.10
CA THR A 982 13.46 -70.35 43.20
C THR A 982 12.66 -70.26 41.88
N ARG A 983 13.32 -70.10 40.73
CA ARG A 983 12.69 -70.22 39.39
C ARG A 983 13.10 -71.54 38.72
N LEU A 984 12.61 -72.64 39.25
CA LEU A 984 12.81 -73.97 38.66
C LEU A 984 12.00 -74.14 37.36
N ASN A 985 12.74 -74.33 36.27
CA ASN A 985 12.44 -75.15 35.09
C ASN A 985 11.32 -74.76 34.11
N PHE A 986 11.50 -73.65 33.37
CA PHE A 986 11.00 -73.58 32.00
C PHE A 986 12.18 -73.30 31.06
N GLY A 987 12.59 -74.31 30.29
CA GLY A 987 13.56 -74.10 29.19
C GLY A 987 12.97 -73.21 28.08
N PRO A 988 13.78 -72.80 27.08
CA PRO A 988 13.31 -71.90 26.02
C PRO A 988 12.11 -72.49 25.26
N TYR A 989 11.23 -71.63 24.77
CA TYR A 989 10.09 -72.02 23.92
C TYR A 989 10.58 -72.34 22.51
N LEU A 990 9.97 -73.34 21.87
CA LEU A 990 10.30 -73.79 20.51
C LEU A 990 9.21 -73.27 19.57
N LEU A 991 9.56 -72.40 18.63
CA LEU A 991 8.62 -71.72 17.75
C LEU A 991 8.72 -72.24 16.31
N GLU A 992 7.59 -72.65 15.76
CA GLU A 992 7.42 -72.96 14.34
C GLU A 992 6.54 -71.89 13.68
N VAL A 993 6.90 -71.41 12.48
CA VAL A 993 6.14 -70.41 11.73
C VAL A 993 5.63 -70.99 10.43
N LYS A 994 4.31 -70.95 10.21
CA LYS A 994 3.66 -71.42 8.97
C LYS A 994 2.78 -70.34 8.37
N ALA A 995 2.93 -70.08 7.08
CA ALA A 995 2.01 -69.25 6.32
C ALA A 995 0.99 -70.12 5.57
N THR A 996 -0.27 -69.70 5.51
CA THR A 996 -1.31 -70.44 4.77
C THR A 996 -2.22 -69.53 3.95
N THR A 997 -2.46 -69.90 2.69
CA THR A 997 -3.40 -69.25 1.77
C THR A 997 -4.67 -70.09 1.55
N THR A 998 -4.75 -71.29 2.13
CA THR A 998 -5.82 -72.27 1.88
C THR A 998 -6.54 -72.73 3.16
N GLY A 999 -6.04 -72.35 4.35
CA GLY A 999 -6.74 -72.43 5.63
C GLY A 999 -6.27 -73.52 6.60
N GLY A 1000 -5.56 -74.55 6.12
CA GLY A 1000 -4.84 -75.50 6.97
C GLY A 1000 -3.35 -75.16 7.06
N ALA A 1001 -2.76 -75.20 8.25
CA ALA A 1001 -1.31 -75.11 8.42
C ALA A 1001 -0.72 -76.53 8.44
N ARG A 1002 0.26 -76.83 7.59
CA ARG A 1002 0.81 -78.18 7.43
C ARG A 1002 2.16 -78.30 8.12
N MET A 1003 2.29 -79.29 8.99
CA MET A 1003 3.54 -79.67 9.66
C MET A 1003 4.12 -80.93 9.02
N THR A 1004 5.45 -81.02 8.99
CA THR A 1004 6.15 -82.23 8.58
C THR A 1004 6.15 -83.27 9.71
N PRO A 1005 6.40 -84.56 9.43
CA PRO A 1005 6.45 -85.58 10.47
C PRO A 1005 7.46 -85.31 11.59
N PRO A 1006 8.68 -84.78 11.32
CA PRO A 1006 9.61 -84.36 12.38
C PRO A 1006 9.05 -83.24 13.27
N GLN A 1007 8.41 -82.22 12.68
CA GLN A 1007 7.83 -81.09 13.41
C GLN A 1007 6.71 -81.56 14.35
N ALA A 1008 5.81 -82.42 13.85
CA ALA A 1008 4.72 -82.96 14.66
C ALA A 1008 5.23 -83.85 15.81
N LYS A 1009 6.21 -84.73 15.53
CA LYS A 1009 6.85 -85.55 16.57
C LYS A 1009 7.54 -84.69 17.62
N ARG A 1010 8.23 -83.62 17.22
CA ARG A 1010 8.91 -82.70 18.14
C ARG A 1010 7.91 -81.90 18.98
N ALA A 1011 6.84 -81.39 18.37
CA ALA A 1011 5.76 -80.71 19.08
C ALA A 1011 5.10 -81.60 20.13
N SER A 1012 4.88 -82.88 19.81
CA SER A 1012 4.33 -83.85 20.77
C SER A 1012 5.29 -84.18 21.92
N ALA A 1013 6.60 -84.18 21.69
CA ALA A 1013 7.60 -84.52 22.70
C ALA A 1013 7.81 -83.36 23.70
N ASP A 1014 7.82 -82.11 23.21
CA ASP A 1014 7.97 -80.89 24.00
C ASP A 1014 6.63 -80.14 24.16
N ALA A 1015 5.58 -80.87 24.55
CA ALA A 1015 4.18 -80.42 24.43
C ALA A 1015 3.82 -79.09 25.13
N VAL A 1016 4.58 -78.73 26.16
CA VAL A 1016 4.39 -77.51 26.97
C VAL A 1016 5.14 -76.30 26.39
N ARG A 1017 6.23 -76.54 25.66
CA ARG A 1017 7.16 -75.50 25.19
C ARG A 1017 7.09 -75.26 23.68
N TYR A 1018 6.52 -76.18 22.93
CA TYR A 1018 6.38 -76.06 21.48
C TYR A 1018 5.17 -75.21 21.11
N VAL A 1019 5.41 -74.16 20.34
CA VAL A 1019 4.45 -73.13 19.96
C VAL A 1019 4.42 -73.02 18.44
N LEU A 1020 3.21 -72.90 17.87
CA LEU A 1020 3.01 -72.74 16.44
C LEU A 1020 2.46 -71.33 16.16
N SER A 1021 3.16 -70.58 15.31
CA SER A 1021 2.71 -69.31 14.75
C SER A 1021 2.16 -69.54 13.35
N VAL A 1022 0.86 -69.35 13.16
CA VAL A 1022 0.23 -69.42 11.84
C VAL A 1022 -0.05 -68.02 11.33
N VAL A 1023 0.48 -67.67 10.15
CA VAL A 1023 0.22 -66.40 9.47
C VAL A 1023 -0.86 -66.64 8.41
N ASP A 1024 -2.01 -66.00 8.60
CA ASP A 1024 -3.14 -66.11 7.69
C ASP A 1024 -2.95 -65.18 6.49
N LEU A 1025 -2.74 -65.77 5.32
CA LEU A 1025 -2.59 -65.06 4.05
C LEU A 1025 -3.87 -65.09 3.21
N ARG A 1026 -4.96 -65.67 3.73
CA ARG A 1026 -6.23 -65.74 3.01
C ARG A 1026 -6.83 -64.35 2.89
N GLY A 1027 -7.15 -63.95 1.67
CA GLY A 1027 -7.74 -62.63 1.37
C GLY A 1027 -6.75 -61.58 0.87
N LEU A 1028 -5.44 -61.88 0.81
CA LEU A 1028 -4.45 -61.03 0.15
C LEU A 1028 -4.38 -61.34 -1.35
N SER A 1029 -4.27 -60.30 -2.18
CA SER A 1029 -4.03 -60.38 -3.63
C SER A 1029 -2.60 -60.81 -3.96
N GLU A 1030 -2.33 -61.22 -5.21
CA GLU A 1030 -0.98 -61.60 -5.63
C GLU A 1030 0.03 -60.44 -5.53
N ASP A 1031 -0.42 -59.20 -5.74
CA ASP A 1031 0.41 -58.01 -5.60
C ASP A 1031 0.78 -57.78 -4.13
N GLU A 1032 -0.20 -57.90 -3.23
CA GLU A 1032 0.04 -57.81 -1.79
C GLU A 1032 1.02 -58.90 -1.32
N LEU A 1033 0.90 -60.14 -1.80
CA LEU A 1033 1.85 -61.20 -1.42
C LEU A 1033 3.30 -60.90 -1.86
N GLY A 1034 3.49 -60.05 -2.88
CA GLY A 1034 4.78 -59.62 -3.40
C GLY A 1034 5.42 -58.43 -2.67
N ASP A 1035 4.63 -57.69 -1.88
CA ASP A 1035 5.11 -56.54 -1.10
C ASP A 1035 6.03 -56.95 0.06
N GLU A 1036 6.80 -55.99 0.58
CA GLU A 1036 7.72 -56.20 1.70
C GLU A 1036 6.99 -56.72 2.96
N TRP A 1037 7.58 -57.74 3.59
CA TRP A 1037 7.06 -58.35 4.81
C TRP A 1037 7.74 -57.73 6.04
N THR A 1038 7.01 -56.89 6.76
CA THR A 1038 7.51 -56.19 7.96
C THR A 1038 6.83 -56.69 9.23
N ALA A 1039 7.44 -56.41 10.38
CA ALA A 1039 6.90 -56.73 11.70
C ALA A 1039 5.46 -56.21 11.91
N ALA A 1040 5.19 -54.97 11.49
CA ALA A 1040 3.86 -54.35 11.64
C ALA A 1040 2.79 -55.00 10.76
N ARG A 1041 3.20 -55.54 9.61
CA ARG A 1041 2.31 -56.19 8.65
C ARG A 1041 1.96 -57.61 9.04
N VAL A 1042 2.93 -58.36 9.57
CA VAL A 1042 2.73 -59.76 9.93
C VAL A 1042 2.01 -59.92 11.27
N GLU A 1043 2.18 -58.98 12.22
CA GLU A 1043 1.56 -59.05 13.55
C GLU A 1043 0.04 -59.25 13.53
N PRO A 1044 -0.77 -58.48 12.77
CA PRO A 1044 -2.23 -58.68 12.74
C PRO A 1044 -2.66 -60.00 12.08
N LEU A 1045 -1.80 -60.58 11.23
CA LEU A 1045 -2.07 -61.82 10.49
C LEU A 1045 -1.61 -63.08 11.24
N ALA A 1046 -0.76 -62.92 12.25
CA ALA A 1046 -0.17 -64.02 13.00
C ALA A 1046 -1.01 -64.44 14.21
N LYS A 1047 -1.25 -65.74 14.33
CA LYS A 1047 -1.91 -66.39 15.47
C LYS A 1047 -0.98 -67.40 16.12
N ILE A 1048 -0.77 -67.25 17.42
CA ILE A 1048 0.08 -68.10 18.24
C ILE A 1048 -0.76 -69.16 18.96
N VAL A 1049 -0.45 -70.43 18.70
CA VAL A 1049 -1.05 -71.60 19.34
C VAL A 1049 -0.06 -72.16 20.35
N THR A 1050 -0.33 -71.95 21.63
CA THR A 1050 0.59 -72.26 22.73
C THR A 1050 0.50 -73.70 23.24
N ASP A 1051 -0.59 -74.41 22.94
CA ASP A 1051 -0.86 -75.79 23.37
C ASP A 1051 -0.84 -76.81 22.22
N ILE A 1052 -0.28 -76.43 21.07
CA ILE A 1052 -0.27 -77.26 19.84
C ILE A 1052 0.40 -78.62 20.07
N GLY A 1053 1.40 -78.68 20.95
CA GLY A 1053 2.07 -79.92 21.31
C GLY A 1053 1.17 -80.92 22.03
N HIS A 1054 0.21 -80.45 22.83
CA HIS A 1054 -0.82 -81.32 23.43
C HIS A 1054 -1.81 -81.82 22.38
N LYS A 1055 -2.21 -80.96 21.44
CA LYS A 1055 -3.17 -81.32 20.38
C LYS A 1055 -2.60 -82.30 19.35
N THR A 1056 -1.29 -82.25 19.10
CA THR A 1056 -0.61 -83.13 18.13
C THR A 1056 -0.25 -84.51 18.69
N LYS A 1057 -0.30 -84.69 20.02
CA LYS A 1057 0.10 -85.92 20.71
C LYS A 1057 -0.76 -87.12 20.36
N GLU A 1058 -2.08 -86.96 20.31
CA GLU A 1058 -3.01 -88.05 19.98
C GLU A 1058 -2.78 -88.55 18.54
N THR A 1059 -2.63 -87.63 17.58
CA THR A 1059 -2.37 -87.97 16.17
C THR A 1059 -0.99 -88.61 15.96
N CYS A 1060 0.04 -88.15 16.69
CA CYS A 1060 1.37 -88.75 16.63
C CYS A 1060 1.37 -90.19 17.18
N SER A 1061 0.67 -90.44 18.29
CA SER A 1061 0.49 -91.79 18.82
C SER A 1061 -0.24 -92.70 17.84
N LEU A 1062 -1.32 -92.22 17.21
CA LEU A 1062 -2.07 -92.98 16.20
C LEU A 1062 -1.20 -93.39 14.99
N ILE A 1063 -0.34 -92.49 14.51
CA ILE A 1063 0.56 -92.79 13.39
C ILE A 1063 1.68 -93.74 13.81
N GLN A 1064 2.21 -93.59 15.03
CA GLN A 1064 3.22 -94.50 15.60
C GLN A 1064 2.67 -95.92 15.82
N ASP A 1065 1.42 -96.02 16.27
CA ASP A 1065 0.70 -97.30 16.39
C ASP A 1065 0.39 -97.90 15.01
N ALA A 1066 0.09 -97.07 14.01
CA ALA A 1066 -0.14 -97.53 12.63
C ALA A 1066 1.14 -97.99 11.91
N THR A 1067 2.31 -97.48 12.30
CA THR A 1067 3.60 -97.90 11.71
C THR A 1067 4.10 -99.23 12.26
N THR A 1068 3.64 -99.64 13.45
CA THR A 1068 4.04 -100.91 14.10
C THR A 1068 3.11 -102.09 13.81
N LYS A 1069 2.03 -101.88 13.03
CA LYS A 1069 1.09 -102.94 12.58
C LYS A 1069 1.58 -103.66 11.32
N SER A 1070 1.08 -104.88 11.09
CA SER A 1070 1.41 -105.71 9.91
C SER A 1070 1.05 -105.07 8.55
N VAL A 1071 0.09 -104.14 8.55
CA VAL A 1071 -0.21 -103.25 7.41
C VAL A 1071 0.19 -101.84 7.81
N GLY A 1072 1.38 -101.40 7.40
CA GLY A 1072 1.95 -100.10 7.73
C GLY A 1072 1.80 -99.06 6.62
N ILE A 1073 2.21 -97.82 6.91
CA ILE A 1073 2.19 -96.69 5.96
C ILE A 1073 3.47 -96.71 5.10
N ARG A 1074 3.33 -96.69 3.76
CA ARG A 1074 4.46 -96.58 2.83
C ARG A 1074 4.78 -95.10 2.56
N ASN A 1075 6.05 -94.73 2.61
CA ASN A 1075 6.54 -93.35 2.39
C ASN A 1075 6.15 -92.37 3.52
N GLU A 1076 6.40 -92.76 4.78
CA GLU A 1076 6.10 -91.97 5.99
C GLU A 1076 6.60 -90.51 5.92
N SER A 1077 7.75 -90.26 5.29
CA SER A 1077 8.33 -88.92 5.11
C SER A 1077 7.45 -87.98 4.27
N ALA A 1078 6.51 -88.50 3.48
CA ALA A 1078 5.56 -87.73 2.69
C ALA A 1078 4.30 -87.32 3.47
N LEU A 1079 4.04 -87.90 4.65
CA LEU A 1079 2.90 -87.52 5.50
C LEU A 1079 2.99 -86.04 5.89
N ARG A 1080 1.85 -85.38 6.04
CA ARG A 1080 1.74 -84.01 6.55
C ARG A 1080 0.64 -83.96 7.59
N TYR A 1081 0.95 -83.34 8.72
CA TYR A 1081 0.02 -83.14 9.82
C TYR A 1081 -0.65 -81.80 9.60
N GLU A 1082 -1.96 -81.80 9.40
CA GLU A 1082 -2.72 -80.58 9.18
C GLU A 1082 -3.27 -80.05 10.50
N VAL A 1083 -2.95 -78.80 10.80
CA VAL A 1083 -3.59 -78.03 11.87
C VAL A 1083 -4.73 -77.24 11.23
N PRO A 1084 -5.99 -77.63 11.49
CA PRO A 1084 -7.14 -77.02 10.82
C PRO A 1084 -7.37 -75.59 11.32
N LYS A 1085 -8.01 -74.78 10.47
CA LYS A 1085 -8.43 -73.39 10.73
C LYS A 1085 -8.97 -73.16 12.15
N SER A 1086 -9.93 -73.99 12.55
CA SER A 1086 -10.60 -73.89 13.85
C SER A 1086 -9.66 -73.99 15.05
N VAL A 1087 -8.50 -74.65 14.89
CA VAL A 1087 -7.52 -74.81 15.96
C VAL A 1087 -6.62 -73.58 16.07
N TRP A 1088 -6.07 -73.09 14.97
CA TRP A 1088 -5.11 -71.99 15.04
C TRP A 1088 -5.74 -70.59 15.09
N GLU A 1089 -6.98 -70.41 14.60
CA GLU A 1089 -7.69 -69.13 14.74
C GLU A 1089 -8.03 -68.76 16.18
N SER A 1090 -8.21 -69.78 17.03
CA SER A 1090 -8.40 -69.61 18.47
C SER A 1090 -7.11 -69.19 19.21
N GLY A 1091 -5.99 -69.11 18.50
CA GLY A 1091 -4.71 -68.65 19.01
C GLY A 1091 -4.69 -67.16 19.35
N ILE A 1092 -3.72 -66.77 20.16
CA ILE A 1092 -3.55 -65.39 20.64
C ILE A 1092 -2.61 -64.60 19.71
N SER A 1093 -2.63 -63.26 19.78
CA SER A 1093 -1.68 -62.45 19.02
C SER A 1093 -0.25 -62.62 19.54
N ILE A 1094 0.75 -62.26 18.72
CA ILE A 1094 2.16 -62.25 19.13
C ILE A 1094 2.33 -61.40 20.40
N SER A 1095 1.82 -60.17 20.40
CA SER A 1095 1.87 -59.26 21.55
C SER A 1095 1.16 -59.80 22.80
N ALA A 1096 0.00 -60.46 22.65
CA ALA A 1096 -0.68 -61.10 23.78
C ALA A 1096 0.14 -62.27 24.36
N TRP A 1097 0.79 -63.06 23.50
CA TRP A 1097 1.66 -64.14 23.93
C TRP A 1097 2.89 -63.63 24.68
N VAL A 1098 3.61 -62.64 24.12
CA VAL A 1098 4.77 -62.00 24.77
C VAL A 1098 4.38 -61.41 26.14
N ASN A 1099 3.21 -60.78 26.24
CA ASN A 1099 2.69 -60.29 27.53
C ASN A 1099 2.37 -61.41 28.52
N SER A 1100 1.79 -62.53 28.06
CA SER A 1100 1.43 -63.67 28.91
C SER A 1100 2.63 -64.34 29.56
N ILE A 1101 3.75 -64.40 28.83
CA ILE A 1101 5.00 -65.00 29.29
C ILE A 1101 5.87 -64.02 30.10
N SER A 1102 5.65 -62.71 29.93
CA SER A 1102 6.32 -61.65 30.72
C SER A 1102 5.65 -61.42 32.09
N ARG A 1103 4.33 -61.64 32.21
CA ARG A 1103 3.54 -61.46 33.46
C ARG A 1103 3.54 -62.68 34.39
N SER A 1104 3.99 -63.84 33.94
CA SER A 1104 4.06 -65.07 34.75
C SER A 1104 5.23 -65.06 35.78
N GLY A 1105 5.97 -63.96 35.89
CA GLY A 1105 7.05 -63.73 36.85
C GLY A 1105 6.65 -63.20 38.24
N GLY A 1106 5.37 -63.07 38.58
CA GLY A 1106 4.94 -62.61 39.91
C GLY A 1106 3.50 -63.01 40.31
N GLN A 1107 3.40 -64.05 41.15
CA GLN A 1107 2.26 -64.52 42.00
C GLN A 1107 0.90 -64.85 41.33
N GLY A 1108 0.43 -66.11 41.47
CA GLY A 1108 -0.99 -66.51 41.29
C GLY A 1108 -1.85 -66.21 42.53
N PRO A 1109 -3.14 -66.61 42.65
CA PRO A 1109 -3.98 -67.50 41.81
C PRO A 1109 -5.42 -66.98 41.50
N THR A 1110 -6.22 -67.75 40.74
CA THR A 1110 -7.67 -68.10 40.92
C THR A 1110 -8.52 -68.17 39.64
N THR A 1111 -9.14 -69.33 39.48
CA THR A 1111 -10.44 -69.65 38.84
C THR A 1111 -11.46 -68.50 38.72
N ASN A 1112 -12.02 -68.29 37.52
CA ASN A 1112 -13.44 -68.60 37.25
C ASN A 1112 -13.83 -68.50 35.77
N ILE A 1113 -14.73 -69.41 35.42
CA ILE A 1113 -15.39 -69.68 34.14
C ILE A 1113 -16.65 -68.78 34.04
N ILE A 1114 -17.20 -68.69 32.81
CA ILE A 1114 -18.56 -68.27 32.39
C ILE A 1114 -18.65 -66.75 32.10
N SER A 1115 -19.00 -66.26 30.90
CA SER A 1115 -19.91 -66.78 29.84
C SER A 1115 -19.37 -66.62 28.42
#